data_AF-A0AAU8DHN3-F1
#
_entry.id   AF-A0AAU8DHN3-F1
#
_cell.length_a   1.000
_cell.length_b   1.000
_cell.length_c   1.000
_cell.angle_alpha   90.00
_cell.angle_beta   90.00
_cell.angle_gamma   90.00
#
_symmetry.space_group_name_H-M   'P 1'
#
loop_
_entity.id
_entity.type
_entity.pdbx_description
1 polymer ?
#
loop_
_entity_poly.entity_id
_entity_poly.type
_entity_poly.pdbx_seq_one_letter_code
_entity_poly.pdbx_strand_id
1 'polypeptide(L)'
;MADVAKVLEIHREGLQRVCKVIEGHGTYDDLMDHRITDHDKLFFGKDVDPYQKSKRAAAQFEKKFKSRSYKIILPEFHGFTCDGNTINNIREFEFFERICSSKGITVLKNNYSGNTRISIRDFSRVQRDAAEAIVSDVTSFYLGCPAITASLVHQQIMYSRSFFSFLLSFSRTGVVKPAALVLANDHSPVRVALSMIMKGLGVPRIYLQHAEVTMNFPPLDFEYSVLRNQKSRDTYEAIGSVAGRVFVIPRYPEPFARERLVRPRGRAVTVVIYPTSRIVVAELQRLLIKLGSNSAVAKILIKEHPGAARQLGHQIQIAGVEIVQTVPEEDHIAIVGNSSVAIELLHRGVPVYQNFDFDPVGRDYYGFVRSGLTFEVKLAELSSPFWRPYDADDRWLNAFVEWDASANANYLDDQAQFVEEMARLAANSRTDMPPKRRRSMKGRFRARLKGSAKRGVIRLVNANKKLSSRAANFLLSRTSRAANSISITTDRLGRFLLANTDIEISTPIWRTPSRTTPQTTGRAREIPFEEFVEYTLTHLSTPADWLRMNEQADAFSPRDLIAALEAMFQSRRPALNAIFEGFRSWPSGSPVGTWVYLKRTEWGNFVVDPAELEAMSDFVYGYEDDYTTRFLLEQSLLTTILRSGTNDQLDRFWLNASSVKKDTLPTNRRIEVLRRLRGIPGREAEAQHMLEEFARQASDFELLKFSNTEYLDGRPVEGWDHRHAEHRFLQVAPRTLSREFEAHLKPTYDALRSRMELMNLRIRPSEAEYFWRLANRALDEKTPFSMIRLSDGEGYLFPDRRHFLQADVANRERHWWGTELPTELRSEIISEARQAIAEADVVGVPAIYRFIRDHSESSRSLMQSLQGRGLIEVLAGVVGVVSPSALITEDKVNVALFSDPATLLPLVEAAHKVVIVSSVVPENLPSTFNSARKLETITIPTHHKTMLNESYSKGSQALPFLYRSILNNIDQTVVPGDLVLVAGGIIGKIFIGRARAMGAVALDLGHVVDDWIHPALPSIR
;
A
#
# COMPACT_ATOMS: atom_id res chain seq x y z
N MET A 1 7.39 16.70 38.81
CA MET A 1 6.14 17.50 38.79
C MET A 1 6.40 18.95 38.37
N ALA A 2 7.46 19.63 38.86
CA ALA A 2 7.86 20.96 38.36
C ALA A 2 8.16 21.01 36.84
N ASP A 3 8.58 19.89 36.25
CA ASP A 3 8.91 19.78 34.81
C ASP A 3 7.67 19.89 33.89
N VAL A 4 6.48 19.46 34.33
CA VAL A 4 5.28 19.42 33.47
C VAL A 4 4.71 20.82 33.21
N ALA A 5 4.65 21.68 34.24
CA ALA A 5 4.17 23.05 34.10
C ALA A 5 5.07 23.86 33.16
N LYS A 6 6.39 23.75 33.35
CA LYS A 6 7.39 24.41 32.50
C LYS A 6 7.33 23.94 31.04
N VAL A 7 7.11 22.65 30.80
CA VAL A 7 6.94 22.11 29.44
C VAL A 7 5.64 22.62 28.79
N LEU A 8 4.54 22.71 29.55
CA LEU A 8 3.26 23.21 29.04
C LEU A 8 3.33 24.67 28.58
N GLU A 9 4.14 25.52 29.20
CA GLU A 9 4.35 26.92 28.75
C GLU A 9 4.85 27.00 27.29
N ILE A 10 5.59 25.99 26.83
CA ILE A 10 6.18 25.93 25.48
C ILE A 10 5.17 25.42 24.43
N HIS A 11 4.04 24.84 24.86
CA HIS A 11 3.04 24.33 23.91
C HIS A 11 2.55 25.43 22.96
N ARG A 12 2.31 26.65 23.46
CA ARG A 12 1.89 27.82 22.65
C ARG A 12 2.92 28.22 21.59
N GLU A 13 4.20 28.14 21.93
CA GLU A 13 5.28 28.46 20.99
C GLU A 13 5.25 27.50 19.79
N GLY A 14 5.06 26.20 20.02
CA GLY A 14 4.93 25.24 18.93
C GLY A 14 3.64 25.38 18.12
N LEU A 15 2.54 25.86 18.70
CA LEU A 15 1.32 26.20 17.93
C LEU A 15 1.63 27.27 16.89
N GLN A 16 2.29 28.36 17.31
CA GLN A 16 2.68 29.46 16.42
C GLN A 16 3.66 28.99 15.35
N ARG A 17 4.62 28.12 15.72
CA ARG A 17 5.60 27.54 14.80
C ARG A 17 4.95 26.76 13.65
N VAL A 18 3.98 25.91 13.97
CA VAL A 18 3.25 25.13 12.96
C VAL A 18 2.34 26.03 12.12
N CYS A 19 1.80 27.10 12.70
CA CYS A 19 0.93 28.05 12.02
C CYS A 19 1.65 28.86 10.93
N LYS A 20 2.86 29.36 11.21
CA LYS A 20 3.58 30.31 10.35
C LYS A 20 3.76 29.81 8.91
N VAL A 21 4.07 28.52 8.75
CA VAL A 21 4.20 27.91 7.42
C VAL A 21 2.87 27.88 6.68
N ILE A 22 1.75 27.70 7.38
CA ILE A 22 0.42 27.60 6.79
C ILE A 22 -0.08 28.99 6.35
N GLU A 23 0.06 30.00 7.22
CA GLU A 23 -0.35 31.38 6.94
C GLU A 23 0.44 32.01 5.78
N GLY A 24 1.72 31.66 5.64
CA GLY A 24 2.57 32.15 4.54
C GLY A 24 2.19 31.63 3.15
N HIS A 25 1.26 30.66 3.05
CA HIS A 25 0.85 30.03 1.81
C HIS A 25 -0.67 30.11 1.60
N GLY A 26 -1.13 31.11 0.84
CA GLY A 26 -2.57 31.33 0.56
C GLY A 26 -3.31 30.16 -0.12
N THR A 27 -2.58 29.16 -0.64
CA THR A 27 -3.11 27.93 -1.24
C THR A 27 -2.64 26.66 -0.49
N TYR A 28 -2.30 26.77 0.80
CA TYR A 28 -1.77 25.62 1.56
C TYR A 28 -2.78 24.47 1.66
N ASP A 29 -4.08 24.77 1.66
CA ASP A 29 -5.15 23.77 1.58
C ASP A 29 -5.09 22.93 0.29
N ASP A 30 -4.57 23.47 -0.80
CA ASP A 30 -4.37 22.73 -2.05
C ASP A 30 -3.13 21.82 -1.98
N LEU A 31 -2.10 22.22 -1.21
CA LEU A 31 -0.94 21.34 -0.94
C LEU A 31 -1.33 20.15 -0.04
N MET A 32 -2.36 20.32 0.78
CA MET A 32 -2.87 19.32 1.72
C MET A 32 -4.08 18.54 1.20
N ASP A 33 -4.47 18.70 -0.07
CA ASP A 33 -5.69 18.13 -0.68
C ASP A 33 -5.81 16.59 -0.54
N HIS A 34 -4.68 15.89 -0.34
CA HIS A 34 -4.64 14.45 -0.07
C HIS A 34 -4.96 14.07 1.39
N ARG A 35 -5.01 15.03 2.32
CA ARG A 35 -5.18 14.87 3.79
C ARG A 35 -6.38 15.62 4.38
N ILE A 36 -6.92 16.60 3.65
CA ILE A 36 -8.13 17.33 4.03
C ILE A 36 -9.21 17.10 2.97
N THR A 37 -10.47 16.98 3.39
CA THR A 37 -11.59 16.72 2.47
C THR A 37 -12.12 18.02 1.88
N ASP A 38 -12.82 17.95 0.73
CA ASP A 38 -13.57 19.08 0.18
C ASP A 38 -14.59 19.64 1.20
N HIS A 39 -15.18 18.76 2.01
CA HIS A 39 -16.04 19.16 3.12
C HIS A 39 -15.27 20.01 4.15
N ASP A 40 -14.07 19.61 4.57
CA ASP A 40 -13.25 20.41 5.49
C ASP A 40 -12.91 21.79 4.90
N LYS A 41 -12.59 21.85 3.60
CA LYS A 41 -12.32 23.11 2.88
C LYS A 41 -13.54 24.03 2.87
N LEU A 42 -14.73 23.51 2.59
CA LEU A 42 -15.99 24.26 2.65
C LEU A 42 -16.33 24.68 4.08
N PHE A 43 -16.06 23.83 5.06
CA PHE A 43 -16.36 24.06 6.48
C PHE A 43 -15.61 25.29 7.06
N PHE A 44 -14.43 25.58 6.51
CA PHE A 44 -13.61 26.77 6.80
C PHE A 44 -13.50 27.73 5.60
N GLY A 45 -14.46 27.66 4.66
CA GLY A 45 -14.45 28.42 3.41
C GLY A 45 -14.42 29.94 3.59
N LYS A 46 -14.09 30.68 2.52
CA LYS A 46 -13.98 32.16 2.56
C LYS A 46 -15.28 32.85 2.98
N ASP A 47 -16.43 32.24 2.71
CA ASP A 47 -17.76 32.79 3.00
C ASP A 47 -18.22 32.57 4.46
N VAL A 48 -17.41 31.91 5.29
CA VAL A 48 -17.73 31.68 6.71
C VAL A 48 -17.17 32.82 7.56
N ASP A 49 -18.02 33.39 8.41
CA ASP A 49 -17.63 34.43 9.37
C ASP A 49 -16.43 34.00 10.27
N PRO A 50 -15.42 34.86 10.50
CA PRO A 50 -14.24 34.54 11.31
C PRO A 50 -14.54 34.04 12.71
N TYR A 51 -15.52 34.63 13.42
CA TYR A 51 -15.87 34.20 14.76
C TYR A 51 -16.49 32.79 14.74
N GLN A 52 -17.33 32.48 13.74
CA GLN A 52 -17.82 31.12 13.52
C GLN A 52 -16.70 30.13 13.20
N LYS A 53 -15.69 30.53 12.41
CA LYS A 53 -14.51 29.68 12.15
C LYS A 53 -13.76 29.35 13.43
N SER A 54 -13.51 30.33 14.30
CA SER A 54 -12.83 30.11 15.59
C SER A 54 -13.60 29.14 16.48
N LYS A 55 -14.92 29.32 16.59
CA LYS A 55 -15.78 28.41 17.37
C LYS A 55 -15.78 26.98 16.80
N ARG A 56 -15.89 26.85 15.47
CA ARG A 56 -15.84 25.55 14.76
C ARG A 56 -14.50 24.85 14.95
N ALA A 57 -13.40 25.59 14.81
CA ALA A 57 -12.04 25.08 14.98
C ALA A 57 -11.78 24.59 16.41
N ALA A 58 -12.18 25.38 17.43
CA ALA A 58 -12.06 25.00 18.83
C ALA A 58 -12.87 23.73 19.14
N ALA A 59 -14.13 23.66 18.70
CA ALA A 59 -14.98 22.49 18.90
C ALA A 59 -14.44 21.23 18.18
N GLN A 60 -13.97 21.38 16.94
CA GLN A 60 -13.39 20.27 16.18
C GLN A 60 -12.08 19.79 16.82
N PHE A 61 -11.25 20.72 17.30
CA PHE A 61 -10.04 20.40 18.03
C PHE A 61 -10.36 19.63 19.31
N GLU A 62 -11.24 20.15 20.17
CA GLU A 62 -11.57 19.52 21.45
C GLU A 62 -12.11 18.10 21.24
N LYS A 63 -13.04 17.92 20.29
CA LYS A 63 -13.59 16.61 19.91
C LYS A 63 -12.50 15.63 19.49
N LYS A 64 -11.55 16.05 18.66
CA LYS A 64 -10.47 15.19 18.15
C LYS A 64 -9.33 15.01 19.14
N PHE A 65 -9.07 15.98 20.02
CA PHE A 65 -8.05 15.94 21.05
C PHE A 65 -8.49 15.02 22.19
N LYS A 66 -9.72 15.13 22.69
CA LYS A 66 -10.27 14.29 23.78
C LYS A 66 -10.57 12.82 23.36
N SER A 67 -9.83 12.27 22.40
CA SER A 67 -9.91 10.87 21.97
C SER A 67 -9.68 9.89 23.13
N ARG A 68 -10.32 8.72 23.08
CA ARG A 68 -10.24 7.67 24.13
C ARG A 68 -8.86 7.04 24.37
N SER A 69 -7.86 7.31 23.51
CA SER A 69 -6.50 6.76 23.71
C SER A 69 -5.41 7.59 23.04
N TYR A 70 -4.23 7.62 23.67
CA TYR A 70 -3.02 8.25 23.14
C TYR A 70 -1.90 7.23 22.96
N LYS A 71 -1.15 7.36 21.86
CA LYS A 71 0.02 6.51 21.59
C LYS A 71 1.26 7.20 22.12
N ILE A 72 1.99 6.55 23.01
CA ILE A 72 3.22 7.06 23.62
C ILE A 72 4.40 6.17 23.26
N ILE A 73 5.60 6.73 23.21
CA ILE A 73 6.85 5.95 23.19
C ILE A 73 7.32 5.68 24.62
N LEU A 74 8.24 4.72 24.77
CA LEU A 74 9.06 4.57 25.97
C LEU A 74 10.46 5.14 25.69
N PRO A 75 10.81 6.33 26.22
CA PRO A 75 12.14 6.90 26.03
C PRO A 75 13.20 6.12 26.80
N GLU A 76 13.98 5.32 26.09
CA GLU A 76 15.03 4.45 26.65
C GLU A 76 16.44 4.74 26.14
N PHE A 77 16.58 5.64 25.16
CA PHE A 77 17.86 5.93 24.53
C PHE A 77 18.68 6.96 25.33
N HIS A 78 19.95 6.61 25.57
CA HIS A 78 20.95 7.49 26.14
C HIS A 78 21.78 8.16 25.03
N GLY A 79 22.42 9.29 25.36
CA GLY A 79 23.27 10.00 24.40
C GLY A 79 22.46 10.77 23.38
N PHE A 80 22.97 10.88 22.16
CA PHE A 80 22.29 11.62 21.10
C PHE A 80 21.16 10.77 20.51
N THR A 81 20.04 11.41 20.22
CA THR A 81 18.84 10.78 19.66
C THR A 81 18.37 11.56 18.44
N CYS A 82 17.57 10.93 17.59
CA CYS A 82 16.90 11.63 16.50
C CYS A 82 15.44 11.18 16.37
N ASP A 83 14.66 11.89 15.55
CA ASP A 83 13.28 11.54 15.27
C ASP A 83 12.92 11.87 13.81
N GLY A 84 12.81 10.84 12.97
CA GLY A 84 12.68 11.00 11.51
C GLY A 84 12.73 9.67 10.77
N ASN A 85 11.76 9.38 9.89
CA ASN A 85 11.74 8.14 9.09
C ASN A 85 11.58 8.38 7.59
N THR A 86 11.46 9.64 7.16
CA THR A 86 11.44 9.95 5.73
C THR A 86 12.86 9.86 5.16
N ILE A 87 12.99 9.52 3.87
CA ILE A 87 14.29 9.43 3.20
C ILE A 87 15.10 10.71 3.39
N ASN A 88 14.47 11.88 3.32
CA ASN A 88 15.15 13.16 3.54
C ASN A 88 15.66 13.30 4.98
N ASN A 89 14.90 12.89 6.00
CA ASN A 89 15.39 12.95 7.39
C ASN A 89 16.55 11.97 7.62
N ILE A 90 16.42 10.74 7.12
CA ILE A 90 17.47 9.71 7.27
C ILE A 90 18.78 10.19 6.65
N ARG A 91 18.74 10.78 5.46
CA ARG A 91 19.93 11.37 4.81
C ARG A 91 20.62 12.44 5.67
N GLU A 92 19.86 13.31 6.35
CA GLU A 92 20.46 14.30 7.24
C GLU A 92 21.11 13.65 8.48
N PHE A 93 20.50 12.60 9.02
CA PHE A 93 21.07 11.89 10.15
C PHE A 93 22.34 11.12 9.76
N GLU A 94 22.38 10.52 8.57
CA GLU A 94 23.59 9.93 8.00
C GLU A 94 24.69 10.98 7.78
N PHE A 95 24.32 12.17 7.29
CA PHE A 95 25.23 13.32 7.20
C PHE A 95 25.80 13.69 8.58
N PHE A 96 24.96 13.82 9.60
CA PHE A 96 25.38 14.12 10.97
C PHE A 96 26.32 13.05 11.56
N GLU A 97 26.00 11.76 11.40
CA GLU A 97 26.87 10.67 11.85
C GLU A 97 28.20 10.66 11.11
N ARG A 98 28.21 10.98 9.82
CA ARG A 98 29.43 11.05 9.01
C ARG A 98 30.37 12.14 9.51
N ILE A 99 29.87 13.36 9.72
CA ILE A 99 30.70 14.49 10.20
C ILE A 99 31.18 14.26 11.64
N CYS A 100 30.34 13.68 12.51
CA CYS A 100 30.68 13.43 13.91
C CYS A 100 31.37 12.06 14.16
N SER A 101 31.68 11.31 13.10
CA SER A 101 32.24 9.95 13.18
C SER A 101 33.55 9.88 13.97
N SER A 102 34.40 10.90 13.84
CA SER A 102 35.67 11.02 14.57
C SER A 102 35.51 11.05 16.10
N LYS A 103 34.31 11.37 16.59
CA LYS A 103 33.96 11.43 18.01
C LYS A 103 33.08 10.25 18.45
N GLY A 104 32.75 9.33 17.55
CA GLY A 104 31.94 8.15 17.83
C GLY A 104 30.48 8.45 18.18
N ILE A 105 29.95 9.61 17.75
CA ILE A 105 28.57 10.01 18.02
C ILE A 105 27.67 9.40 16.94
N THR A 106 26.60 8.72 17.37
CA THR A 106 25.61 8.10 16.49
C THR A 106 24.20 8.44 16.99
N VAL A 107 23.24 8.55 16.06
CA VAL A 107 21.84 8.92 16.31
C VAL A 107 20.84 7.98 15.66
N LEU A 108 21.15 7.35 14.52
CA LEU A 108 20.22 6.50 13.77
C LEU A 108 19.77 5.27 14.57
N LYS A 109 20.68 4.72 15.37
CA LYS A 109 20.37 3.62 16.32
C LYS A 109 19.42 4.04 17.44
N ASN A 110 19.35 5.33 17.71
CA ASN A 110 18.58 5.95 18.78
C ASN A 110 17.44 6.82 18.19
N ASN A 111 16.76 6.31 17.17
CA ASN A 111 15.72 7.04 16.46
C ASN A 111 14.32 6.76 17.04
N TYR A 112 13.72 7.75 17.71
CA TYR A 112 12.41 7.61 18.35
C TYR A 112 11.27 7.28 17.39
N SER A 113 11.41 7.56 16.09
CA SER A 113 10.40 7.19 15.10
C SER A 113 10.28 5.68 14.88
N GLY A 114 11.33 4.93 15.22
CA GLY A 114 11.36 3.46 15.19
C GLY A 114 10.89 2.80 16.49
N ASN A 115 10.65 3.55 17.57
CA ASN A 115 10.24 2.98 18.86
C ASN A 115 8.84 2.37 18.79
N THR A 116 8.69 1.23 19.46
CA THR A 116 7.38 0.66 19.76
C THR A 116 6.53 1.67 20.52
N ARG A 117 5.27 1.84 20.08
CA ARG A 117 4.31 2.74 20.70
C ARG A 117 3.29 1.97 21.51
N ILE A 118 2.99 2.46 22.70
CA ILE A 118 2.03 1.87 23.62
C ILE A 118 0.81 2.78 23.70
N SER A 119 -0.39 2.19 23.72
CA SER A 119 -1.63 2.95 23.90
C SER A 119 -1.92 3.15 25.39
N ILE A 120 -2.22 4.38 25.79
CA ILE A 120 -2.67 4.72 27.13
C ILE A 120 -4.04 5.38 27.06
N ARG A 121 -4.90 5.04 28.02
CA ARG A 121 -6.30 5.47 28.10
C ARG A 121 -6.61 6.19 29.40
N ASP A 122 -5.98 5.74 30.49
CA ASP A 122 -6.19 6.30 31.82
C ASP A 122 -5.14 7.36 32.13
N PHE A 123 -5.61 8.53 32.56
CA PHE A 123 -4.78 9.66 32.94
C PHE A 123 -4.86 9.91 34.44
N SER A 124 -3.72 10.24 35.05
CA SER A 124 -3.70 10.79 36.40
C SER A 124 -4.37 12.17 36.41
N ARG A 125 -4.70 12.69 37.61
CA ARG A 125 -5.26 14.05 37.75
C ARG A 125 -4.37 15.10 37.07
N VAL A 126 -3.07 15.05 37.31
CA VAL A 126 -2.08 15.98 36.72
C VAL A 126 -2.05 15.90 35.20
N GLN A 127 -2.20 14.70 34.62
CA GLN A 127 -2.24 14.52 33.17
C GLN A 127 -3.55 15.04 32.55
N ARG A 128 -4.68 14.93 33.27
CA ARG A 128 -5.93 15.56 32.85
C ARG A 128 -5.85 17.09 32.90
N ASP A 129 -5.28 17.64 33.96
CA ASP A 129 -5.08 19.09 34.10
C ASP A 129 -4.18 19.62 32.96
N ALA A 130 -3.13 18.88 32.59
CA ALA A 130 -2.29 19.19 31.44
C ALA A 130 -3.04 19.13 30.10
N ALA A 131 -3.96 18.17 29.92
CA ALA A 131 -4.80 18.09 28.73
C ALA A 131 -5.75 19.29 28.61
N GLU A 132 -6.36 19.70 29.72
CA GLU A 132 -7.24 20.89 29.73
C GLU A 132 -6.46 22.19 29.50
N ALA A 133 -5.23 22.29 30.01
CA ALA A 133 -4.34 23.42 29.69
C ALA A 133 -4.05 23.51 28.18
N ILE A 134 -3.79 22.39 27.51
CA ILE A 134 -3.60 22.33 26.05
C ILE A 134 -4.87 22.76 25.30
N VAL A 135 -6.06 22.32 25.75
CA VAL A 135 -7.34 22.75 25.16
C VAL A 135 -7.55 24.25 25.31
N SER A 136 -7.21 24.81 26.48
CA SER A 136 -7.26 26.25 26.74
C SER A 136 -6.32 27.05 25.84
N ASP A 137 -5.09 26.57 25.65
CA ASP A 137 -4.11 27.18 24.75
C ASP A 137 -4.60 27.23 23.30
N VAL A 138 -5.12 26.11 22.79
CA VAL A 138 -5.60 26.03 21.40
C VAL A 138 -6.86 26.88 21.20
N THR A 139 -7.76 26.89 22.19
CA THR A 139 -8.96 27.74 22.14
C THR A 139 -8.56 29.22 22.09
N SER A 140 -7.64 29.63 22.96
CA SER A 140 -7.09 31.00 22.99
C SER A 140 -6.40 31.36 21.67
N PHE A 141 -5.65 30.41 21.09
CA PHE A 141 -5.01 30.58 19.79
C PHE A 141 -6.02 30.85 18.67
N TYR A 142 -7.11 30.07 18.57
CA TYR A 142 -8.12 30.30 17.53
C TYR A 142 -8.91 31.60 17.72
N LEU A 143 -9.07 32.08 18.96
CA LEU A 143 -9.71 33.38 19.21
C LEU A 143 -8.87 34.56 18.70
N GLY A 144 -7.54 34.42 18.69
CA GLY A 144 -6.61 35.44 18.20
C GLY A 144 -6.11 35.24 16.77
N CYS A 145 -6.52 34.18 16.08
CA CYS A 145 -6.02 33.84 14.74
C CYS A 145 -6.85 34.52 13.64
N PRO A 146 -6.25 35.37 12.79
CA PRO A 146 -6.99 36.15 11.80
C PRO A 146 -7.49 35.32 10.61
N ALA A 147 -6.87 34.16 10.32
CA ALA A 147 -7.22 33.31 9.19
C ALA A 147 -7.19 31.83 9.57
N ILE A 148 -8.37 31.22 9.69
CA ILE A 148 -8.52 29.79 10.02
C ILE A 148 -8.88 29.02 8.75
N THR A 149 -8.01 28.09 8.35
CA THR A 149 -8.20 27.19 7.21
C THR A 149 -8.32 25.73 7.66
N ALA A 150 -8.77 24.85 6.77
CA ALA A 150 -8.87 23.43 7.04
C ALA A 150 -7.50 22.81 7.37
N SER A 151 -6.45 23.19 6.63
CA SER A 151 -5.10 22.70 6.91
C SER A 151 -4.57 23.19 8.25
N LEU A 152 -4.84 24.45 8.63
CA LEU A 152 -4.44 24.97 9.93
C LEU A 152 -4.99 24.09 11.04
N VAL A 153 -6.31 23.87 11.04
CA VAL A 153 -6.98 23.07 12.08
C VAL A 153 -6.45 21.63 12.09
N HIS A 154 -6.27 21.01 10.92
CA HIS A 154 -5.71 19.66 10.81
C HIS A 154 -4.30 19.56 11.43
N GLN A 155 -3.40 20.48 11.07
CA GLN A 155 -2.01 20.44 11.52
C GLN A 155 -1.89 20.75 13.02
N GLN A 156 -2.70 21.68 13.55
CA GLN A 156 -2.74 21.99 14.98
C GLN A 156 -3.23 20.80 15.81
N ILE A 157 -4.26 20.07 15.35
CA ILE A 157 -4.70 18.83 16.00
C ILE A 157 -3.56 17.82 16.04
N MET A 158 -2.84 17.63 14.95
CA MET A 158 -1.71 16.69 14.91
C MET A 158 -0.58 17.11 15.85
N TYR A 159 -0.25 18.40 15.89
CA TYR A 159 0.78 18.95 16.76
C TYR A 159 0.43 18.72 18.24
N SER A 160 -0.71 19.24 18.71
CA SER A 160 -1.07 19.17 20.13
C SER A 160 -1.26 17.74 20.61
N ARG A 161 -1.84 16.85 19.78
CA ARG A 161 -1.94 15.42 20.12
C ARG A 161 -0.56 14.78 20.28
N SER A 162 0.36 15.08 19.37
CA SER A 162 1.74 14.56 19.43
C SER A 162 2.49 15.13 20.63
N PHE A 163 2.29 16.43 20.91
CA PHE A 163 2.87 17.11 22.07
C PHE A 163 2.40 16.44 23.36
N PHE A 164 1.09 16.24 23.53
CA PHE A 164 0.55 15.55 24.70
C PHE A 164 1.06 14.12 24.81
N SER A 165 1.11 13.37 23.70
CA SER A 165 1.72 12.04 23.66
C SER A 165 3.17 12.04 24.16
N PHE A 166 4.01 12.97 23.70
CA PHE A 166 5.41 13.05 24.14
C PHE A 166 5.53 13.57 25.58
N LEU A 167 4.67 14.50 26.00
CA LEU A 167 4.57 14.92 27.40
C LEU A 167 4.29 13.71 28.29
N LEU A 168 3.33 12.87 27.92
CA LEU A 168 3.01 11.63 28.62
C LEU A 168 4.19 10.65 28.60
N SER A 169 4.91 10.52 27.47
CA SER A 169 6.12 9.69 27.39
C SER A 169 7.18 10.13 28.38
N PHE A 170 7.59 11.41 28.32
CA PHE A 170 8.73 11.93 29.07
C PHE A 170 8.41 12.31 30.52
N SER A 171 7.14 12.31 30.91
CA SER A 171 6.71 12.50 32.31
C SER A 171 6.65 11.20 33.12
N ARG A 172 6.96 10.05 32.52
CA ARG A 172 6.93 8.74 33.21
C ARG A 172 8.13 8.55 34.12
N THR A 173 7.92 7.80 35.20
CA THR A 173 9.00 7.34 36.07
C THR A 173 9.92 6.37 35.32
N GLY A 174 11.24 6.57 35.46
CA GLY A 174 12.26 5.72 34.83
C GLY A 174 12.58 6.07 33.37
N VAL A 175 12.09 7.20 32.85
CA VAL A 175 12.45 7.71 31.53
C VAL A 175 13.93 8.09 31.45
N VAL A 176 14.52 7.82 30.28
CA VAL A 176 15.85 8.32 29.93
C VAL A 176 15.71 9.63 29.16
N LYS A 177 16.27 10.72 29.72
CA LYS A 177 16.46 11.96 28.99
C LYS A 177 17.71 11.84 28.11
N PRO A 178 17.63 12.14 26.80
CA PRO A 178 18.81 12.07 25.94
C PRO A 178 19.75 13.25 26.20
N ALA A 179 21.01 13.11 25.77
CA ALA A 179 22.01 14.16 25.84
C ALA A 179 21.70 15.31 24.87
N ALA A 180 21.15 14.98 23.70
CA ALA A 180 20.68 15.94 22.70
C ALA A 180 19.67 15.27 21.76
N LEU A 181 18.80 16.08 21.16
CA LEU A 181 17.88 15.66 20.09
C LEU A 181 18.31 16.28 18.75
N VAL A 182 18.56 15.43 17.76
CA VAL A 182 18.85 15.82 16.37
C VAL A 182 17.58 15.73 15.53
N LEU A 183 17.18 16.85 14.91
CA LEU A 183 16.01 16.95 14.05
C LEU A 183 16.38 17.49 12.68
N ALA A 184 15.80 16.90 11.66
CA ALA A 184 15.99 17.35 10.29
C ALA A 184 14.81 18.20 9.77
N ASN A 185 13.78 18.45 10.56
CA ASN A 185 12.60 19.22 10.13
C ASN A 185 12.07 20.08 11.29
N ASP A 186 11.88 21.37 11.03
CA ASP A 186 11.58 22.45 11.98
C ASP A 186 10.13 22.92 11.97
N HIS A 187 9.26 22.34 11.14
CA HIS A 187 7.89 22.83 10.95
C HIS A 187 6.82 21.72 10.87
N SER A 188 7.22 20.45 10.76
CA SER A 188 6.31 19.31 10.78
C SER A 188 5.70 19.13 12.18
N PRO A 189 4.36 18.99 12.32
CA PRO A 189 3.69 18.97 13.62
C PRO A 189 4.29 17.99 14.64
N VAL A 190 4.59 16.77 14.22
CA VAL A 190 5.12 15.73 15.11
C VAL A 190 6.54 16.06 15.57
N ARG A 191 7.39 16.59 14.67
CA ARG A 191 8.78 16.93 14.96
C ARG A 191 8.88 18.18 15.83
N VAL A 192 8.04 19.18 15.54
CA VAL A 192 7.89 20.37 16.38
C VAL A 192 7.42 19.98 17.78
N ALA A 193 6.45 19.07 17.90
CA ALA A 193 5.99 18.59 19.20
C ALA A 193 7.15 18.00 20.04
N LEU A 194 7.94 17.08 19.49
CA LEU A 194 9.08 16.51 20.21
C LEU A 194 10.16 17.57 20.53
N SER A 195 10.43 18.47 19.59
CA SER A 195 11.35 19.61 19.78
C SER A 195 10.94 20.46 20.98
N MET A 196 9.66 20.84 21.07
CA MET A 196 9.15 21.67 22.16
C MET A 196 9.20 20.94 23.52
N ILE A 197 8.94 19.63 23.55
CA ILE A 197 9.15 18.82 24.76
C ILE A 197 10.61 18.86 25.19
N MET A 198 11.56 18.66 24.28
CA MET A 198 13.00 18.73 24.61
C MET A 198 13.41 20.10 25.12
N LYS A 199 12.91 21.17 24.48
CA LYS A 199 13.13 22.55 24.92
C LYS A 199 12.66 22.75 26.37
N GLY A 200 11.47 22.27 26.70
CA GLY A 200 10.91 22.39 28.05
C GLY A 200 11.66 21.60 29.11
N LEU A 201 12.20 20.44 28.71
CA LEU A 201 13.04 19.60 29.57
C LEU A 201 14.49 20.08 29.66
N GLY A 202 14.88 21.15 28.95
CA GLY A 202 16.25 21.66 28.89
C GLY A 202 17.23 20.75 28.14
N VAL A 203 16.75 19.89 27.26
CA VAL A 203 17.59 19.02 26.42
C VAL A 203 18.01 19.80 25.17
N PRO A 204 19.32 19.91 24.87
CA PRO A 204 19.81 20.58 23.66
C PRO A 204 19.24 19.99 22.38
N ARG A 205 18.81 20.86 21.47
CA ARG A 205 18.23 20.50 20.18
C ARG A 205 19.17 20.94 19.05
N ILE A 206 19.39 20.04 18.11
CA ILE A 206 20.26 20.23 16.95
C ILE A 206 19.40 20.16 15.70
N TYR A 207 19.34 21.24 14.92
CA TYR A 207 18.63 21.27 13.65
C TYR A 207 19.56 21.01 12.47
N LEU A 208 19.09 20.19 11.53
CA LEU A 208 19.75 19.91 10.25
C LEU A 208 18.82 20.31 9.11
N GLN A 209 19.27 21.20 8.23
CA GLN A 209 18.47 21.67 7.11
C GLN A 209 18.24 20.57 6.04
N HIS A 210 16.99 20.10 5.92
CA HIS A 210 16.58 19.12 4.91
C HIS A 210 15.99 19.69 3.61
N ALA A 211 15.65 20.98 3.56
CA ALA A 211 15.05 21.66 2.40
C ALA A 211 15.50 23.13 2.34
N GLU A 212 15.34 23.78 1.17
CA GLU A 212 15.62 25.22 1.04
C GLU A 212 14.61 26.04 1.86
N VAL A 213 15.11 27.09 2.50
CA VAL A 213 14.36 27.93 3.44
C VAL A 213 13.66 29.06 2.69
N THR A 214 12.48 29.44 3.16
CA THR A 214 11.73 30.60 2.64
C THR A 214 11.29 31.49 3.79
N MET A 215 10.87 32.73 3.52
CA MET A 215 10.40 33.69 4.53
C MET A 215 9.20 33.19 5.37
N ASN A 216 8.53 32.14 4.92
CA ASN A 216 7.39 31.52 5.60
C ASN A 216 7.80 30.49 6.67
N PHE A 217 9.09 30.19 6.80
CA PHE A 217 9.58 29.24 7.80
C PHE A 217 9.52 29.86 9.21
N PRO A 218 9.47 29.02 10.25
CA PRO A 218 9.55 29.52 11.61
C PRO A 218 10.94 30.07 11.96
N PRO A 219 11.05 30.93 12.99
CA PRO A 219 12.35 31.38 13.49
C PRO A 219 13.27 30.21 13.86
N LEU A 220 14.57 30.39 13.66
CA LEU A 220 15.59 29.41 13.99
C LEU A 220 15.99 29.54 15.46
N ASP A 221 15.35 28.78 16.34
CA ASP A 221 15.47 28.87 17.80
C ASP A 221 16.23 27.68 18.43
N PHE A 222 16.98 26.91 17.66
CA PHE A 222 17.68 25.71 18.14
C PHE A 222 19.02 26.07 18.80
N GLU A 223 19.46 25.28 19.76
CA GLU A 223 20.75 25.53 20.43
C GLU A 223 21.93 25.37 19.46
N TYR A 224 21.80 24.45 18.49
CA TYR A 224 22.74 24.25 17.40
C TYR A 224 21.98 24.06 16.08
N SER A 225 22.42 24.70 15.01
CA SER A 225 21.81 24.58 13.68
C SER A 225 22.86 24.39 12.62
N VAL A 226 22.70 23.38 11.78
CA VAL A 226 23.51 23.16 10.57
C VAL A 226 22.68 23.52 9.35
N LEU A 227 23.06 24.61 8.70
CA LEU A 227 22.50 25.09 7.45
C LEU A 227 23.44 24.71 6.30
N ARG A 228 22.90 24.59 5.09
CA ARG A 228 23.68 24.14 3.93
C ARG A 228 24.51 25.25 3.29
N ASN A 229 24.03 26.48 3.40
CA ASN A 229 24.53 27.61 2.65
C ASN A 229 24.22 28.94 3.36
N GLN A 230 24.96 29.98 2.98
CA GLN A 230 24.84 31.31 3.56
C GLN A 230 23.46 31.93 3.25
N LYS A 231 22.90 31.66 2.08
CA LYS A 231 21.56 32.14 1.71
C LYS A 231 20.47 31.70 2.70
N SER A 232 20.53 30.45 3.18
CA SER A 232 19.60 29.93 4.17
C SER A 232 19.77 30.62 5.52
N ARG A 233 21.01 30.93 5.89
CA ARG A 233 21.33 31.70 7.11
C ARG A 233 20.73 33.11 7.03
N ASP A 234 21.01 33.84 5.95
CA ASP A 234 20.46 35.19 5.74
C ASP A 234 18.94 35.18 5.75
N THR A 235 18.31 34.15 5.16
CA THR A 235 16.85 34.00 5.15
C THR A 235 16.32 33.83 6.57
N TYR A 236 16.95 32.98 7.41
CA TYR A 236 16.54 32.85 8.81
C TYR A 236 16.78 34.12 9.63
N GLU A 237 17.89 34.84 9.40
CA GLU A 237 18.17 36.13 10.04
C GLU A 237 17.13 37.20 9.65
N ALA A 238 16.63 37.16 8.40
CA ALA A 238 15.54 38.02 7.95
C ALA A 238 14.16 37.62 8.50
N ILE A 239 13.93 36.33 8.80
CA ILE A 239 12.69 35.83 9.43
C ILE A 239 12.57 36.31 10.88
N GLY A 240 13.68 36.45 11.59
CA GLY A 240 13.73 36.92 12.98
C GLY A 240 15.06 36.62 13.65
N SER A 241 15.16 36.91 14.95
CA SER A 241 16.37 36.63 15.72
C SER A 241 16.72 35.14 15.69
N VAL A 242 17.92 34.82 15.24
CA VAL A 242 18.49 33.47 15.27
C VAL A 242 19.05 33.20 16.67
N ALA A 243 18.60 32.12 17.31
CA ALA A 243 19.13 31.68 18.60
C ALA A 243 20.17 30.57 18.42
N GLY A 244 21.04 30.41 19.41
CA GLY A 244 22.04 29.36 19.43
C GLY A 244 23.17 29.57 18.42
N ARG A 245 23.90 28.49 18.11
CA ARG A 245 25.04 28.51 17.19
C ARG A 245 24.65 27.96 15.83
N VAL A 246 24.99 28.71 14.78
CA VAL A 246 24.74 28.32 13.39
C VAL A 246 26.05 27.98 12.70
N PHE A 247 26.03 26.88 11.95
CA PHE A 247 27.15 26.40 11.14
C PHE A 247 26.68 26.22 9.70
N VAL A 248 27.48 26.67 8.74
CA VAL A 248 27.23 26.49 7.31
C VAL A 248 28.10 25.32 6.82
N ILE A 249 27.49 24.15 6.65
CA ILE A 249 28.17 22.93 6.26
C ILE A 249 27.47 22.33 5.04
N PRO A 250 28.15 22.17 3.89
CA PRO A 250 27.57 21.58 2.70
C PRO A 250 27.26 20.11 2.95
N ARG A 251 26.18 19.64 2.31
CA ARG A 251 25.72 18.26 2.46
C ARG A 251 26.62 17.24 1.74
N TYR A 252 27.17 17.64 0.59
CA TYR A 252 27.84 16.73 -0.33
C TYR A 252 29.25 16.42 0.17
N PRO A 253 29.62 15.12 0.29
CA PRO A 253 30.99 14.73 0.56
C PRO A 253 31.88 14.89 -0.67
N GLU A 254 31.32 14.91 -1.88
CA GLU A 254 32.04 15.12 -3.12
C GLU A 254 32.45 16.59 -3.30
N PRO A 255 33.61 16.85 -3.94
CA PRO A 255 33.99 18.21 -4.29
C PRO A 255 33.11 18.74 -5.44
N PHE A 256 32.88 20.05 -5.43
CA PHE A 256 32.21 20.75 -6.52
C PHE A 256 32.90 20.49 -7.87
N ALA A 257 32.17 19.92 -8.84
CA ALA A 257 32.70 19.47 -10.12
C ALA A 257 32.79 20.58 -11.19
N ARG A 258 33.48 21.69 -10.87
CA ARG A 258 33.62 22.89 -11.72
C ARG A 258 34.03 22.57 -13.16
N GLU A 259 35.01 21.70 -13.35
CA GLU A 259 35.60 21.38 -14.65
C GLU A 259 34.58 20.81 -15.67
N ARG A 260 33.51 20.17 -15.18
CA ARG A 260 32.45 19.63 -16.04
C ARG A 260 31.47 20.70 -16.55
N LEU A 261 31.30 21.80 -15.82
CA LEU A 261 30.42 22.91 -16.22
C LEU A 261 31.03 23.73 -17.37
N VAL A 262 32.35 23.95 -17.31
CA VAL A 262 33.10 24.75 -18.30
C VAL A 262 33.42 23.97 -19.57
N ARG A 263 33.11 22.67 -19.61
CA ARG A 263 33.45 21.82 -20.75
C ARG A 263 32.57 22.13 -21.98
N PRO A 264 33.17 22.37 -23.16
CA PRO A 264 32.41 22.54 -24.40
C PRO A 264 31.78 21.23 -24.84
N ARG A 265 30.53 21.32 -25.36
CA ARG A 265 29.74 20.20 -25.85
C ARG A 265 29.44 20.40 -27.34
N GLY A 266 30.32 19.87 -28.19
CA GLY A 266 30.26 20.00 -29.65
C GLY A 266 29.63 18.81 -30.39
N ARG A 267 29.17 17.78 -29.67
CA ARG A 267 28.44 16.62 -30.21
C ARG A 267 26.99 16.64 -29.73
N ALA A 268 26.13 15.82 -30.33
CA ALA A 268 24.76 15.68 -29.86
C ALA A 268 24.72 15.24 -28.37
N VAL A 269 23.81 15.84 -27.60
CA VAL A 269 23.77 15.71 -26.12
C VAL A 269 22.48 15.08 -25.64
N THR A 270 22.54 14.40 -24.48
CA THR A 270 21.34 14.04 -23.73
C THR A 270 20.78 15.27 -23.02
N VAL A 271 19.48 15.51 -23.15
CA VAL A 271 18.75 16.53 -22.39
C VAL A 271 17.82 15.85 -21.40
N VAL A 272 17.91 16.25 -20.12
CA VAL A 272 17.10 15.69 -19.04
C VAL A 272 16.23 16.79 -18.46
N ILE A 273 14.92 16.54 -18.39
CA ILE A 273 13.95 17.48 -17.81
C ILE A 273 13.69 17.07 -16.36
N TYR A 274 13.77 18.06 -15.47
CA TYR A 274 13.55 17.91 -14.03
C TYR A 274 12.30 18.70 -13.61
N PRO A 275 11.11 18.10 -13.75
CA PRO A 275 9.87 18.73 -13.31
C PRO A 275 9.79 18.92 -11.80
N THR A 276 9.08 19.95 -11.36
CA THR A 276 8.65 20.10 -9.97
C THR A 276 7.48 19.17 -9.66
N SER A 277 6.97 19.19 -8.42
CA SER A 277 5.85 18.35 -8.00
C SER A 277 4.53 18.64 -8.73
N ARG A 278 4.43 19.79 -9.41
CA ARG A 278 3.29 20.18 -10.23
C ARG A 278 3.81 20.63 -11.60
N ILE A 279 3.13 20.23 -12.65
CA ILE A 279 3.52 20.59 -14.02
C ILE A 279 2.35 21.19 -14.80
N VAL A 280 2.65 22.13 -15.69
CA VAL A 280 1.72 22.58 -16.73
C VAL A 280 1.92 21.66 -17.93
N VAL A 281 1.13 20.59 -17.99
CA VAL A 281 1.31 19.46 -18.93
C VAL A 281 1.36 19.92 -20.39
N ALA A 282 0.50 20.86 -20.79
CA ALA A 282 0.45 21.37 -22.16
C ALA A 282 1.77 22.06 -22.58
N GLU A 283 2.37 22.85 -21.68
CA GLU A 283 3.63 23.53 -21.96
C GLU A 283 4.81 22.55 -21.94
N LEU A 284 4.80 21.55 -21.04
CA LEU A 284 5.78 20.47 -21.05
C LEU A 284 5.73 19.66 -22.37
N GLN A 285 4.54 19.38 -22.90
CA GLN A 285 4.39 18.71 -24.20
C GLN A 285 4.98 19.55 -25.34
N ARG A 286 4.70 20.86 -25.38
CA ARG A 286 5.30 21.76 -26.38
C ARG A 286 6.82 21.79 -26.28
N LEU A 287 7.34 21.82 -25.06
CA LEU A 287 8.78 21.77 -24.77
C LEU A 287 9.42 20.50 -25.34
N LEU A 288 8.80 19.34 -25.09
CA LEU A 288 9.27 18.04 -25.59
C LEU A 288 9.25 17.99 -27.13
N ILE A 289 8.22 18.53 -27.78
CA ILE A 289 8.14 18.61 -29.24
C ILE A 289 9.28 19.46 -29.81
N LYS A 290 9.57 20.62 -29.21
CA LYS A 290 10.65 21.51 -29.66
C LYS A 290 12.04 20.90 -29.47
N LEU A 291 12.26 20.18 -28.37
CA LEU A 291 13.49 19.42 -28.18
C LEU A 291 13.63 18.28 -29.18
N GLY A 292 12.53 17.59 -29.49
CA GLY A 292 12.53 16.50 -30.47
C GLY A 292 12.88 16.94 -31.89
N SER A 293 12.68 18.22 -32.24
CA SER A 293 13.08 18.78 -33.54
C SER A 293 14.51 19.34 -33.57
N ASN A 294 15.23 19.30 -32.46
CA ASN A 294 16.59 19.82 -32.36
C ASN A 294 17.62 18.74 -32.73
N SER A 295 18.27 18.89 -33.90
CA SER A 295 19.24 17.90 -34.40
C SER A 295 20.49 17.71 -33.54
N ALA A 296 20.74 18.61 -32.59
CA ALA A 296 21.84 18.50 -31.62
C ALA A 296 21.44 17.77 -30.32
N VAL A 297 20.17 17.37 -30.16
CA VAL A 297 19.71 16.56 -29.04
C VAL A 297 19.71 15.08 -29.44
N ALA A 298 20.54 14.28 -28.78
CA ALA A 298 20.65 12.85 -29.05
C ALA A 298 19.54 12.04 -28.36
N LYS A 299 19.16 12.45 -27.15
CA LYS A 299 18.24 11.71 -26.28
C LYS A 299 17.51 12.67 -25.35
N ILE A 300 16.23 12.42 -25.10
CA ILE A 300 15.42 13.19 -24.16
C ILE A 300 14.99 12.27 -23.00
N LEU A 301 15.29 12.70 -21.77
CA LEU A 301 14.88 12.01 -20.55
C LEU A 301 13.99 12.93 -19.70
N ILE A 302 13.06 12.36 -18.95
CA ILE A 302 12.35 13.05 -17.86
C ILE A 302 12.69 12.34 -16.56
N LYS A 303 13.33 13.05 -15.63
CA LYS A 303 13.59 12.53 -14.29
C LYS A 303 12.34 12.75 -13.45
N GLU A 304 11.59 11.67 -13.21
CA GLU A 304 10.29 11.75 -12.56
C GLU A 304 10.41 12.33 -11.14
N HIS A 305 9.53 13.28 -10.83
CA HIS A 305 9.36 13.74 -9.46
C HIS A 305 8.33 12.83 -8.76
N PRO A 306 8.59 12.30 -7.55
CA PRO A 306 7.66 11.41 -6.85
C PRO A 306 6.23 11.96 -6.71
N GLY A 307 6.10 13.30 -6.62
CA GLY A 307 4.81 14.01 -6.59
C GLY A 307 4.16 14.27 -7.96
N ALA A 308 4.92 14.27 -9.06
CA ALA A 308 4.42 14.52 -10.42
C ALA A 308 4.19 13.23 -11.23
N ALA A 309 4.62 12.07 -10.71
CA ALA A 309 4.54 10.77 -11.38
C ALA A 309 3.15 10.43 -11.94
N ARG A 310 2.09 10.79 -11.20
CA ARG A 310 0.70 10.58 -11.64
C ARG A 310 0.27 11.45 -12.82
N GLN A 311 0.80 12.68 -12.93
CA GLN A 311 0.48 13.58 -14.04
C GLN A 311 1.24 13.20 -15.32
N LEU A 312 2.49 12.74 -15.17
CA LEU A 312 3.35 12.33 -16.27
C LEU A 312 2.92 10.99 -16.90
N GLY A 313 2.61 9.98 -16.08
CA GLY A 313 2.35 8.60 -16.54
C GLY A 313 1.07 8.39 -17.36
N HIS A 314 0.07 9.29 -17.26
CA HIS A 314 -1.20 9.17 -17.98
C HIS A 314 -1.36 10.12 -19.17
N GLN A 315 -0.60 11.23 -19.23
CA GLN A 315 -0.89 12.34 -20.16
C GLN A 315 0.24 12.64 -21.16
N ILE A 316 1.45 12.08 -20.98
CA ILE A 316 2.58 12.34 -21.88
C ILE A 316 2.99 11.05 -22.59
N GLN A 317 2.39 10.79 -23.74
CA GLN A 317 2.90 9.82 -24.71
C GLN A 317 3.58 10.57 -25.85
N ILE A 318 4.90 10.70 -25.80
CA ILE A 318 5.70 11.25 -26.89
C ILE A 318 6.76 10.21 -27.25
N ALA A 319 6.78 9.80 -28.52
CA ALA A 319 7.77 8.85 -29.02
C ALA A 319 9.20 9.42 -28.85
N GLY A 320 10.12 8.60 -28.32
CA GLY A 320 11.53 8.98 -28.15
C GLY A 320 11.89 9.66 -26.82
N VAL A 321 10.96 9.74 -25.85
CA VAL A 321 11.22 10.27 -24.49
C VAL A 321 11.23 9.12 -23.48
N GLU A 322 12.27 9.01 -22.66
CA GLU A 322 12.38 7.98 -21.61
C GLU A 322 12.21 8.59 -20.21
N ILE A 323 11.43 7.93 -19.35
CA ILE A 323 11.22 8.35 -17.96
C ILE A 323 12.19 7.61 -17.05
N VAL A 324 12.96 8.36 -16.25
CA VAL A 324 13.96 7.82 -15.31
C VAL A 324 13.65 8.23 -13.88
N GLN A 325 14.02 7.38 -12.92
CA GLN A 325 13.73 7.61 -11.49
C GLN A 325 14.89 8.28 -10.73
N THR A 326 16.12 8.12 -11.23
CA THR A 326 17.34 8.66 -10.64
C THR A 326 17.97 9.70 -11.58
N VAL A 327 18.84 10.56 -11.02
CA VAL A 327 19.67 11.46 -11.82
C VAL A 327 20.59 10.59 -12.69
N PRO A 328 20.58 10.73 -14.03
CA PRO A 328 21.47 9.96 -14.90
C PRO A 328 22.94 10.24 -14.59
N GLU A 329 23.79 9.20 -14.61
CA GLU A 329 25.23 9.34 -14.43
C GLU A 329 25.93 9.88 -15.69
N GLU A 330 25.31 9.71 -16.86
CA GLU A 330 25.83 10.22 -18.14
C GLU A 330 25.89 11.74 -18.19
N ASP A 331 26.83 12.29 -18.97
CA ASP A 331 26.91 13.73 -19.19
C ASP A 331 25.68 14.21 -19.96
N HIS A 332 24.99 15.20 -19.39
CA HIS A 332 23.73 15.70 -19.93
C HIS A 332 23.56 17.18 -19.60
N ILE A 333 22.54 17.78 -20.20
CA ILE A 333 22.07 19.12 -19.90
C ILE A 333 20.73 19.02 -19.20
N ALA A 334 20.57 19.78 -18.11
CA ALA A 334 19.33 19.80 -17.35
C ALA A 334 18.44 20.96 -17.78
N ILE A 335 17.17 20.67 -18.07
CA ILE A 335 16.10 21.66 -18.14
C ILE A 335 15.26 21.57 -16.87
N VAL A 336 15.16 22.67 -16.14
CA VAL A 336 14.54 22.71 -14.81
C VAL A 336 13.46 23.79 -14.75
N GLY A 337 12.37 23.53 -14.03
CA GLY A 337 11.38 24.56 -13.67
C GLY A 337 11.85 25.40 -12.48
N ASN A 338 10.94 25.76 -11.58
CA ASN A 338 11.25 26.43 -10.32
C ASN A 338 11.68 25.40 -9.25
N SER A 339 12.80 24.71 -9.47
CA SER A 339 13.32 23.69 -8.55
C SER A 339 14.72 24.00 -8.03
N SER A 340 14.91 23.82 -6.72
CA SER A 340 16.22 23.91 -6.07
C SER A 340 17.18 22.77 -6.46
N VAL A 341 16.70 21.73 -7.16
CA VAL A 341 17.56 20.69 -7.75
C VAL A 341 18.63 21.27 -8.68
N ALA A 342 18.41 22.47 -9.21
CA ALA A 342 19.39 23.22 -9.98
C ALA A 342 20.76 23.31 -9.26
N ILE A 343 20.77 23.58 -7.95
CA ILE A 343 22.02 23.70 -7.18
C ILE A 343 22.73 22.35 -7.08
N GLU A 344 22.00 21.26 -6.84
CA GLU A 344 22.55 19.90 -6.80
C GLU A 344 23.16 19.49 -8.16
N LEU A 345 22.49 19.88 -9.26
CA LEU A 345 22.96 19.58 -10.61
C LEU A 345 24.22 20.37 -10.94
N LEU A 346 24.25 21.66 -10.60
CA LEU A 346 25.44 22.50 -10.73
C LEU A 346 26.61 21.94 -9.90
N HIS A 347 26.36 21.50 -8.66
CA HIS A 347 27.36 20.86 -7.80
C HIS A 347 28.04 19.66 -8.50
N ARG A 348 27.23 18.81 -9.14
CA ARG A 348 27.67 17.62 -9.90
C ARG A 348 28.30 17.96 -11.26
N GLY A 349 28.31 19.23 -11.63
CA GLY A 349 28.86 19.72 -12.87
C GLY A 349 27.95 19.54 -14.09
N VAL A 350 26.64 19.46 -13.87
CA VAL A 350 25.61 19.40 -14.91
C VAL A 350 25.14 20.83 -15.22
N PRO A 351 25.26 21.30 -16.48
CA PRO A 351 24.73 22.61 -16.89
C PRO A 351 23.21 22.67 -16.74
N VAL A 352 22.71 23.77 -16.16
CA VAL A 352 21.27 23.95 -15.86
C VAL A 352 20.68 25.12 -16.61
N TYR A 353 19.63 24.85 -17.38
CA TYR A 353 18.83 25.84 -18.08
C TYR A 353 17.41 25.81 -17.53
N GLN A 354 16.84 26.96 -17.24
CA GLN A 354 15.50 27.06 -16.68
C GLN A 354 14.49 27.43 -17.74
N ASN A 355 13.43 26.61 -17.84
CA ASN A 355 12.23 26.98 -18.57
C ASN A 355 11.07 27.01 -17.57
N PHE A 356 10.51 28.19 -17.37
CA PHE A 356 9.45 28.41 -16.38
C PHE A 356 8.06 28.13 -16.93
N ASP A 357 7.91 27.92 -18.24
CA ASP A 357 6.60 27.82 -18.89
C ASP A 357 5.85 26.56 -18.47
N PHE A 358 6.56 25.46 -18.17
CA PHE A 358 5.97 24.22 -17.70
C PHE A 358 5.79 24.14 -16.17
N ASP A 359 6.12 25.20 -15.43
CA ASP A 359 6.04 25.24 -13.96
C ASP A 359 4.96 26.23 -13.51
N PRO A 360 3.99 25.84 -12.65
CA PRO A 360 2.93 26.74 -12.21
C PRO A 360 3.38 27.80 -11.19
N VAL A 361 4.62 27.73 -10.69
CA VAL A 361 5.19 28.71 -9.76
C VAL A 361 5.70 29.93 -10.54
N GLY A 362 5.65 31.11 -9.93
CA GLY A 362 6.14 32.35 -10.55
C GLY A 362 7.58 32.24 -11.06
N ARG A 363 7.89 32.93 -12.17
CA ARG A 363 9.21 32.92 -12.83
C ARG A 363 10.34 33.27 -11.87
N ASP A 364 11.44 32.52 -11.98
CA ASP A 364 12.69 32.72 -11.23
C ASP A 364 12.47 32.86 -9.72
N TYR A 365 11.65 31.96 -9.16
CA TYR A 365 11.24 31.98 -7.76
C TYR A 365 12.43 32.04 -6.78
N TYR A 366 13.50 31.30 -7.08
CA TYR A 366 14.73 31.29 -6.28
C TYR A 366 15.73 32.38 -6.65
N GLY A 367 15.54 33.06 -7.79
CA GLY A 367 16.43 34.11 -8.27
C GLY A 367 17.71 33.62 -8.95
N PHE A 368 17.80 32.34 -9.34
CA PHE A 368 19.01 31.75 -9.93
C PHE A 368 19.36 32.35 -11.29
N VAL A 369 18.36 32.69 -12.11
CA VAL A 369 18.61 33.33 -13.41
C VAL A 369 19.04 34.78 -13.18
N ARG A 370 18.31 35.53 -12.35
CA ARG A 370 18.64 36.93 -12.03
C ARG A 370 20.01 37.09 -11.36
N SER A 371 20.46 36.11 -10.57
CA SER A 371 21.80 36.12 -9.98
C SER A 371 22.90 35.68 -10.94
N GLY A 372 22.56 35.21 -12.14
CA GLY A 372 23.50 34.71 -13.14
C GLY A 372 24.02 33.29 -12.85
N LEU A 373 23.40 32.54 -11.93
CA LEU A 373 23.79 31.17 -11.60
C LEU A 373 23.35 30.16 -12.65
N THR A 374 22.18 30.37 -13.25
CA THR A 374 21.65 29.55 -14.35
C THR A 374 21.24 30.45 -15.51
N PHE A 375 20.95 29.82 -16.65
CA PHE A 375 20.42 30.53 -17.81
C PHE A 375 18.95 30.23 -17.97
N GLU A 376 18.17 31.21 -18.39
CA GLU A 376 16.83 30.94 -18.87
C GLU A 376 16.87 30.47 -20.33
N VAL A 377 15.99 29.53 -20.68
CA VAL A 377 15.74 29.13 -22.07
C VAL A 377 14.26 29.20 -22.40
N LYS A 378 13.92 29.91 -23.46
CA LYS A 378 12.54 30.02 -23.98
C LYS A 378 12.22 28.84 -24.88
N LEU A 379 10.93 28.52 -24.98
CA LEU A 379 10.42 27.47 -25.85
C LEU A 379 10.90 27.58 -27.32
N ALA A 380 11.04 28.80 -27.85
CA ALA A 380 11.48 29.05 -29.22
C ALA A 380 12.96 28.65 -29.46
N GLU A 381 13.80 28.77 -28.44
CA GLU A 381 15.25 28.55 -28.54
C GLU A 381 15.60 27.05 -28.53
N LEU A 382 14.72 26.21 -27.97
CA LEU A 382 14.93 24.77 -27.79
C LEU A 382 15.06 23.96 -29.08
N SER A 383 14.65 24.53 -30.22
CA SER A 383 14.77 23.90 -31.54
C SER A 383 16.17 23.96 -32.15
N SER A 384 17.11 24.65 -31.50
CA SER A 384 18.52 24.78 -31.89
C SER A 384 19.43 24.59 -30.67
N PRO A 385 20.77 24.40 -30.81
CA PRO A 385 21.67 24.31 -29.67
C PRO A 385 21.55 25.55 -28.77
N PHE A 386 20.95 25.39 -27.59
CA PHE A 386 20.64 26.48 -26.64
C PHE A 386 21.65 26.58 -25.49
N TRP A 387 22.65 25.70 -25.47
CA TRP A 387 23.61 25.60 -24.39
C TRP A 387 24.97 26.17 -24.76
N ARG A 388 25.68 26.63 -23.73
CA ARG A 388 27.06 27.08 -23.78
C ARG A 388 27.86 26.57 -22.56
N PRO A 389 29.20 26.51 -22.65
CA PRO A 389 30.05 26.41 -21.47
C PRO A 389 29.67 27.47 -20.44
N TYR A 390 29.76 27.12 -19.16
CA TYR A 390 29.71 28.11 -18.11
C TYR A 390 31.05 28.83 -18.03
N ASP A 391 31.03 30.14 -17.82
CA ASP A 391 32.26 30.92 -17.65
C ASP A 391 32.89 30.69 -16.26
N ALA A 392 32.11 30.17 -15.29
CA ALA A 392 32.50 29.75 -13.93
C ALA A 392 33.67 30.55 -13.34
N ASP A 393 33.65 31.87 -13.53
CA ASP A 393 34.67 32.82 -13.11
C ASP A 393 34.49 33.16 -11.62
N ASP A 394 35.36 34.01 -11.08
CA ASP A 394 35.29 34.37 -9.66
C ASP A 394 33.95 35.03 -9.30
N ARG A 395 33.33 35.76 -10.24
CA ARG A 395 32.01 36.37 -10.04
C ARG A 395 30.93 35.30 -9.90
N TRP A 396 30.89 34.32 -10.81
CA TRP A 396 29.94 33.21 -10.76
C TRP A 396 30.17 32.34 -9.52
N LEU A 397 31.43 32.05 -9.18
CA LEU A 397 31.79 31.26 -8.00
C LEU A 397 31.36 31.95 -6.71
N ASN A 398 31.59 33.26 -6.58
CA ASN A 398 31.12 34.02 -5.43
C ASN A 398 29.60 33.96 -5.30
N ALA A 399 28.86 34.04 -6.41
CA ALA A 399 27.42 33.85 -6.38
C ALA A 399 27.00 32.42 -6.02
N PHE A 400 27.76 31.40 -6.45
CA PHE A 400 27.43 29.99 -6.24
C PHE A 400 27.73 29.55 -4.81
N VAL A 401 28.81 30.04 -4.20
CA VAL A 401 29.18 29.82 -2.78
C VAL A 401 28.04 30.15 -1.82
N GLU A 402 27.26 31.19 -2.11
CA GLU A 402 26.08 31.58 -1.31
C GLU A 402 25.01 30.50 -1.24
N TRP A 403 24.97 29.59 -2.24
CA TRP A 403 24.00 28.51 -2.37
C TRP A 403 24.59 27.11 -2.14
N ASP A 404 25.90 26.95 -2.33
CA ASP A 404 26.66 25.74 -2.05
C ASP A 404 28.05 26.08 -1.50
N ALA A 405 28.19 25.95 -0.18
CA ALA A 405 29.42 26.25 0.52
C ALA A 405 30.60 25.35 0.10
N SER A 406 30.36 24.20 -0.55
CA SER A 406 31.44 23.32 -1.03
C SER A 406 32.31 23.94 -2.14
N ALA A 407 31.87 25.04 -2.75
CA ALA A 407 32.64 25.77 -3.74
C ALA A 407 33.82 26.58 -3.13
N ASN A 408 33.89 26.70 -1.80
CA ASN A 408 35.06 27.23 -1.08
C ASN A 408 35.45 26.33 0.11
N ALA A 409 36.59 26.56 0.72
CA ALA A 409 37.06 25.77 1.87
C ALA A 409 36.59 26.30 3.23
N ASN A 410 35.85 27.42 3.28
CA ASN A 410 35.52 28.12 4.53
C ASN A 410 34.61 27.29 5.44
N TYR A 411 33.79 26.40 4.87
CA TYR A 411 32.91 25.50 5.64
C TYR A 411 33.68 24.50 6.51
N LEU A 412 34.97 24.26 6.24
CA LEU A 412 35.78 23.30 7.00
C LEU A 412 35.97 23.77 8.45
N ASP A 413 36.09 25.08 8.66
CA ASP A 413 36.19 25.67 10.00
C ASP A 413 34.88 25.50 10.78
N ASP A 414 33.74 25.80 10.13
CA ASP A 414 32.40 25.57 10.70
C ASP A 414 32.17 24.09 11.03
N GLN A 415 32.60 23.18 10.15
CA GLN A 415 32.51 21.75 10.38
C GLN A 415 33.39 21.31 11.57
N ALA A 416 34.62 21.81 11.67
CA ALA A 416 35.52 21.49 12.77
C ALA A 416 34.97 21.99 14.12
N GLN A 417 34.47 23.24 14.16
CA GLN A 417 33.85 23.80 15.35
C GLN A 417 32.58 23.04 15.75
N PHE A 418 31.73 22.69 14.80
CA PHE A 418 30.52 21.91 15.06
C PHE A 418 30.86 20.56 15.71
N VAL A 419 31.83 19.83 15.16
CA VAL A 419 32.28 18.53 15.68
C VAL A 419 32.83 18.66 17.10
N GLU A 420 33.54 19.74 17.41
CA GLU A 420 34.03 20.01 18.76
C GLU A 420 32.90 20.28 19.75
N GLU A 421 31.89 21.07 19.37
CA GLU A 421 30.71 21.31 20.20
C GLU A 421 29.91 20.03 20.46
N MET A 422 29.72 19.19 19.45
CA MET A 422 29.06 17.89 19.63
C MET A 422 29.85 16.99 20.57
N ALA A 423 31.19 17.04 20.52
CA ALA A 423 32.04 16.32 21.46
C ALA A 423 31.90 16.83 22.90
N ARG A 424 31.81 18.16 23.10
CA ARG A 424 31.57 18.77 24.42
C ARG A 424 30.23 18.36 25.00
N LEU A 425 29.15 18.39 24.21
CA LEU A 425 27.83 17.90 24.61
C LEU A 425 27.86 16.41 24.99
N ALA A 426 28.54 15.58 24.21
CA ALA A 426 28.68 14.16 24.49
C ALA A 426 29.44 13.92 25.81
N ALA A 427 30.48 14.69 26.11
CA ALA A 427 31.26 14.59 27.34
C ALA A 427 30.44 14.98 28.59
N ASN A 428 29.70 16.10 28.52
CA ASN A 428 28.88 16.59 29.64
C ASN A 428 27.75 15.63 30.02
N SER A 429 27.28 14.80 29.08
CA SER A 429 26.25 13.79 29.34
C SER A 429 26.75 12.53 30.08
N ARG A 430 28.07 12.28 30.11
CA ARG A 430 28.66 11.06 30.72
C ARG A 430 28.81 11.14 32.24
N THR A 431 28.73 12.33 32.83
CA THR A 431 28.92 12.57 34.27
C THR A 431 27.68 12.25 35.13
N ASP A 432 26.50 12.05 34.53
CA ASP A 432 25.22 11.86 35.24
C ASP A 432 24.64 10.42 35.20
N MET A 433 25.45 9.39 34.96
CA MET A 433 24.95 8.01 34.89
C MET A 433 24.71 7.41 36.30
N PRO A 434 23.47 7.05 36.70
CA PRO A 434 23.23 6.33 37.95
C PRO A 434 23.69 4.86 37.86
N PRO A 435 24.05 4.22 38.99
CA PRO A 435 24.60 2.87 38.99
C PRO A 435 23.57 1.82 38.54
N LYS A 436 24.02 0.90 37.68
CA LYS A 436 23.23 -0.23 37.17
C LYS A 436 22.67 -1.09 38.30
N ARG A 437 21.34 -1.09 38.50
CA ARG A 437 20.65 -2.04 39.39
C ARG A 437 20.70 -3.48 38.84
N ARG A 438 20.99 -4.44 39.73
CA ARG A 438 21.03 -5.89 39.45
C ARG A 438 19.65 -6.42 39.01
N ARG A 439 19.64 -7.19 37.92
CA ARG A 439 18.47 -7.95 37.42
C ARG A 439 18.23 -9.21 38.27
N SER A 440 16.95 -9.60 38.41
CA SER A 440 16.49 -10.67 39.31
C SER A 440 16.81 -12.11 38.84
N MET A 441 16.88 -13.02 39.82
CA MET A 441 17.36 -14.40 39.69
C MET A 441 16.53 -15.34 38.78
N LYS A 442 15.31 -14.97 38.37
CA LYS A 442 14.46 -15.84 37.52
C LYS A 442 15.01 -16.06 36.10
N GLY A 443 15.94 -15.21 35.63
CA GLY A 443 16.58 -15.34 34.31
C GLY A 443 17.64 -16.44 34.19
N ARG A 444 18.22 -16.92 35.30
CA ARG A 444 19.31 -17.92 35.28
C ARG A 444 18.82 -19.34 34.93
N PHE A 445 17.58 -19.67 35.25
CA PHE A 445 17.00 -20.98 34.93
C PHE A 445 16.65 -21.10 33.44
N ARG A 446 16.09 -20.03 32.84
CA ARG A 446 15.85 -19.92 31.38
C ARG A 446 17.15 -19.96 30.57
N ALA A 447 18.26 -19.45 31.09
CA ALA A 447 19.57 -19.50 30.43
C ALA A 447 20.17 -20.92 30.37
N ARG A 448 19.88 -21.79 31.37
CA ARG A 448 20.35 -23.18 31.42
C ARG A 448 19.58 -24.09 30.46
N LEU A 449 18.26 -23.87 30.32
CA LEU A 449 17.41 -24.52 29.31
C LEU A 449 17.81 -24.10 27.88
N LYS A 450 18.15 -22.83 27.65
CA LYS A 450 18.73 -22.32 26.38
C LYS A 450 20.01 -23.06 25.96
N GLY A 451 20.82 -23.58 26.90
CA GLY A 451 22.04 -24.32 26.58
C GLY A 451 21.83 -25.75 26.09
N SER A 452 20.70 -26.37 26.42
CA SER A 452 20.39 -27.76 26.00
C SER A 452 19.63 -27.81 24.68
N ALA A 453 18.69 -26.90 24.45
CA ALA A 453 17.99 -26.77 23.16
C ALA A 453 18.97 -26.41 22.00
N LYS A 454 19.96 -25.57 22.31
CA LYS A 454 21.06 -25.18 21.42
C LYS A 454 21.91 -26.37 20.94
N ARG A 455 21.99 -27.46 21.73
CA ARG A 455 22.68 -28.71 21.35
C ARG A 455 21.83 -29.62 20.46
N GLY A 456 20.51 -29.47 20.47
CA GLY A 456 19.59 -30.18 19.57
C GLY A 456 19.63 -29.64 18.14
N VAL A 457 19.63 -28.32 17.99
CA VAL A 457 19.77 -27.62 16.70
C VAL A 457 21.10 -27.96 16.03
N ILE A 458 22.18 -28.06 16.81
CA ILE A 458 23.53 -28.44 16.31
C ILE A 458 23.53 -29.86 15.70
N ARG A 459 22.79 -30.82 16.24
CA ARG A 459 22.73 -32.19 15.70
C ARG A 459 22.01 -32.25 14.35
N LEU A 460 20.96 -31.45 14.17
CA LEU A 460 20.17 -31.36 12.94
C LEU A 460 20.94 -30.64 11.83
N VAL A 461 21.69 -29.59 12.17
CA VAL A 461 22.58 -28.86 11.23
C VAL A 461 23.77 -29.74 10.79
N ASN A 462 24.29 -30.60 11.69
CA ASN A 462 25.37 -31.54 11.38
C ASN A 462 24.95 -32.72 10.50
N ALA A 463 23.65 -32.97 10.32
CA ALA A 463 23.14 -34.06 9.47
C ALA A 463 23.27 -33.76 7.97
N ASN A 464 23.52 -32.51 7.56
CA ASN A 464 23.54 -32.11 6.15
C ASN A 464 24.76 -31.23 5.77
N LYS A 465 25.97 -31.77 5.99
CA LYS A 465 27.27 -31.09 5.92
C LYS A 465 27.62 -30.38 4.58
N LYS A 466 27.07 -30.83 3.46
CA LYS A 466 27.38 -30.26 2.11
C LYS A 466 26.58 -28.99 1.77
N LEU A 467 25.40 -28.81 2.39
CA LEU A 467 24.50 -27.68 2.12
C LEU A 467 24.80 -26.48 3.04
N SER A 468 25.14 -26.76 4.29
CA SER A 468 25.51 -25.76 5.30
C SER A 468 26.86 -25.09 5.03
N SER A 469 27.82 -25.81 4.44
CA SER A 469 29.12 -25.23 4.05
C SER A 469 29.01 -24.23 2.89
N ARG A 470 28.12 -24.47 1.91
CA ARG A 470 27.85 -23.54 0.81
C ARG A 470 27.12 -22.29 1.28
N ALA A 471 26.12 -22.43 2.16
CA ALA A 471 25.40 -21.29 2.74
C ALA A 471 26.27 -20.46 3.70
N ALA A 472 27.11 -21.10 4.53
CA ALA A 472 28.03 -20.42 5.43
C ALA A 472 29.15 -19.69 4.68
N ASN A 473 29.75 -20.32 3.65
CA ASN A 473 30.75 -19.67 2.81
C ASN A 473 30.16 -18.53 1.94
N PHE A 474 28.88 -18.63 1.55
CA PHE A 474 28.15 -17.55 0.87
C PHE A 474 27.84 -16.35 1.81
N LEU A 475 27.42 -16.62 3.06
CA LEU A 475 27.20 -15.59 4.09
C LEU A 475 28.51 -14.91 4.53
N LEU A 476 29.62 -15.66 4.63
CA LEU A 476 30.92 -15.14 5.06
C LEU A 476 31.68 -14.40 3.95
N SER A 477 31.57 -14.84 2.70
CA SER A 477 32.21 -14.14 1.55
C SER A 477 31.56 -12.80 1.19
N ARG A 478 30.33 -12.53 1.67
CA ARG A 478 29.65 -11.23 1.51
C ARG A 478 29.74 -10.30 2.73
N THR A 479 30.13 -10.79 3.90
CA THR A 479 30.21 -9.96 5.12
C THR A 479 31.50 -9.15 5.24
N SER A 480 32.50 -9.40 4.38
CA SER A 480 33.69 -8.53 4.27
C SER A 480 33.44 -7.25 3.45
N ARG A 481 32.29 -7.10 2.78
CA ARG A 481 31.97 -5.92 1.93
C ARG A 481 30.73 -5.13 2.35
N ALA A 482 29.95 -5.61 3.32
CA ALA A 482 28.80 -4.91 3.89
C ALA A 482 28.97 -4.70 5.40
N ALA A 483 29.92 -3.83 5.76
CA ALA A 483 30.09 -3.33 7.13
C ALA A 483 29.33 -2.00 7.22
N ASN A 484 28.15 -1.92 7.82
CA ASN A 484 28.08 -1.55 9.24
C ASN A 484 26.77 -1.94 9.95
N SER A 485 25.75 -2.46 9.25
CA SER A 485 24.46 -2.79 9.89
C SER A 485 24.32 -4.26 10.33
N ILE A 486 25.23 -5.15 9.91
CA ILE A 486 25.18 -6.59 10.21
C ILE A 486 26.34 -7.01 11.16
N SER A 487 27.35 -6.16 11.36
CA SER A 487 28.61 -6.54 12.04
C SER A 487 28.46 -7.02 13.50
N ILE A 488 27.51 -6.50 14.27
CA ILE A 488 27.33 -6.91 15.69
C ILE A 488 26.70 -8.31 15.79
N THR A 489 25.86 -8.67 14.83
CA THR A 489 25.20 -9.99 14.77
C THR A 489 26.13 -11.03 14.13
N THR A 490 26.93 -10.63 13.13
CA THR A 490 27.90 -11.50 12.45
C THR A 490 29.13 -11.80 13.29
N ASP A 491 29.65 -10.85 14.07
CA ASP A 491 30.78 -11.09 14.97
C ASP A 491 30.40 -12.06 16.11
N ARG A 492 29.15 -11.96 16.60
CA ARG A 492 28.59 -12.92 17.55
C ARG A 492 28.32 -14.28 16.91
N LEU A 493 27.83 -14.33 15.68
CA LEU A 493 27.55 -15.57 14.94
C LEU A 493 28.83 -16.30 14.53
N GLY A 494 29.84 -15.58 14.01
CA GLY A 494 31.13 -16.13 13.58
C GLY A 494 31.97 -16.67 14.74
N ARG A 495 32.07 -15.91 15.86
CA ARG A 495 32.72 -16.41 17.08
C ARG A 495 31.95 -17.56 17.73
N PHE A 496 30.63 -17.55 17.61
CA PHE A 496 29.77 -18.62 18.12
C PHE A 496 29.94 -19.93 17.31
N LEU A 497 30.07 -19.84 15.99
CA LEU A 497 30.33 -20.97 15.10
C LEU A 497 31.74 -21.54 15.29
N LEU A 498 32.78 -20.68 15.34
CA LEU A 498 34.17 -21.11 15.55
C LEU A 498 34.42 -21.74 16.94
N ALA A 499 33.73 -21.25 17.98
CA ALA A 499 33.94 -21.76 19.34
C ALA A 499 33.15 -23.03 19.65
N ASN A 500 32.24 -23.49 18.77
CA ASN A 500 31.28 -24.55 19.09
C ASN A 500 30.99 -25.52 17.93
N THR A 501 31.74 -25.47 16.81
CA THR A 501 31.61 -26.38 15.66
C THR A 501 32.99 -26.67 15.03
N ASP A 502 33.19 -27.85 14.43
CA ASP A 502 34.41 -28.23 13.67
C ASP A 502 34.36 -27.78 12.20
N ILE A 503 33.72 -26.64 11.93
CA ILE A 503 33.55 -26.12 10.56
C ILE A 503 34.83 -25.38 10.15
N GLU A 504 35.53 -25.88 9.13
CA GLU A 504 36.63 -25.15 8.50
C GLU A 504 36.11 -23.92 7.74
N ILE A 505 36.51 -22.73 8.21
CA ILE A 505 36.20 -21.45 7.57
C ILE A 505 37.45 -20.97 6.82
N SER A 506 37.38 -20.91 5.48
CA SER A 506 38.51 -20.54 4.63
C SER A 506 38.64 -19.03 4.34
N THR A 507 37.76 -18.19 4.91
CA THR A 507 37.79 -16.73 4.71
C THR A 507 38.45 -15.99 5.88
N PRO A 508 39.32 -14.98 5.64
CA PRO A 508 40.06 -14.33 6.71
C PRO A 508 39.13 -13.46 7.56
N ILE A 509 38.97 -13.82 8.82
CA ILE A 509 38.33 -13.00 9.84
C ILE A 509 39.38 -11.96 10.27
N TRP A 510 39.32 -10.77 9.67
CA TRP A 510 40.10 -9.56 9.99
C TRP A 510 41.47 -9.79 10.68
N ARG A 511 42.52 -9.98 9.87
CA ARG A 511 43.86 -9.47 10.20
C ARG A 511 44.04 -8.12 9.51
N THR A 512 44.64 -7.18 10.24
CA THR A 512 45.04 -5.83 9.85
C THR A 512 45.55 -5.76 8.39
N PRO A 513 45.13 -4.78 7.56
CA PRO A 513 45.55 -4.76 6.16
C PRO A 513 47.02 -4.31 6.05
N SER A 514 47.90 -5.24 5.66
CA SER A 514 49.12 -4.88 4.93
C SER A 514 48.82 -4.79 3.43
N ARG A 515 49.52 -3.86 2.77
CA ARG A 515 49.42 -3.40 1.37
C ARG A 515 49.34 -4.50 0.29
N THR A 516 48.79 -4.06 -0.88
CA THR A 516 48.85 -4.60 -2.26
C THR A 516 48.10 -5.91 -2.52
N THR A 517 47.16 -6.08 -3.45
CA THR A 517 47.22 -5.98 -4.95
C THR A 517 45.77 -6.17 -5.52
N PRO A 518 45.44 -5.85 -6.80
CA PRO A 518 44.06 -5.65 -7.29
C PRO A 518 43.42 -6.80 -8.12
N GLN A 519 42.13 -6.62 -8.50
CA GLN A 519 41.24 -7.40 -9.41
C GLN A 519 40.34 -8.46 -8.71
N THR A 520 39.07 -8.72 -9.05
CA THR A 520 38.22 -8.60 -10.25
C THR A 520 36.73 -8.37 -9.83
N THR A 521 35.93 -7.65 -10.62
CA THR A 521 34.50 -7.36 -10.33
C THR A 521 33.53 -8.11 -11.24
N GLY A 522 32.94 -9.19 -10.74
CA GLY A 522 31.61 -9.65 -11.13
C GLY A 522 30.61 -9.30 -10.01
N ARG A 523 29.65 -8.40 -10.26
CA ARG A 523 28.62 -8.04 -9.26
C ARG A 523 27.50 -9.08 -9.29
N ALA A 524 27.43 -9.93 -8.27
CA ALA A 524 26.27 -10.79 -8.02
C ALA A 524 25.11 -9.98 -7.40
N ARG A 525 23.89 -10.14 -7.94
CA ARG A 525 22.63 -9.53 -7.45
C ARG A 525 22.37 -9.81 -5.94
N GLU A 526 21.80 -8.85 -5.22
CA GLU A 526 21.26 -9.02 -3.85
C GLU A 526 19.85 -9.64 -3.92
N ILE A 527 19.49 -10.49 -2.94
CA ILE A 527 18.19 -11.18 -2.86
C ILE A 527 17.39 -10.57 -1.69
N PRO A 528 16.25 -9.88 -1.92
CA PRO A 528 15.33 -9.35 -0.91
C PRO A 528 14.88 -10.35 0.17
N PHE A 529 14.50 -9.86 1.37
CA PHE A 529 14.01 -10.72 2.48
C PHE A 529 12.79 -11.56 2.11
N GLU A 530 11.84 -10.99 1.34
CA GLU A 530 10.71 -11.75 0.80
C GLU A 530 11.15 -12.91 -0.08
N GLU A 531 12.17 -12.71 -0.93
CA GLU A 531 12.72 -13.77 -1.79
C GLU A 531 13.45 -14.84 -0.96
N PHE A 532 14.10 -14.47 0.15
CA PHE A 532 14.68 -15.43 1.09
C PHE A 532 13.62 -16.31 1.76
N VAL A 533 12.53 -15.70 2.25
CA VAL A 533 11.40 -16.42 2.87
C VAL A 533 10.74 -17.34 1.85
N GLU A 534 10.46 -16.82 0.65
CA GLU A 534 9.91 -17.59 -0.46
C GLU A 534 10.80 -18.79 -0.81
N TYR A 535 12.10 -18.56 -1.04
CA TYR A 535 13.04 -19.63 -1.37
C TYR A 535 13.13 -20.67 -0.25
N THR A 536 13.23 -20.24 1.00
CA THR A 536 13.38 -21.15 2.14
C THR A 536 12.14 -22.01 2.32
N LEU A 537 10.95 -21.41 2.36
CA LEU A 537 9.71 -22.16 2.62
C LEU A 537 9.30 -23.07 1.45
N THR A 538 9.72 -22.76 0.21
CA THR A 538 9.45 -23.61 -0.96
C THR A 538 10.41 -24.79 -1.11
N HIS A 539 11.60 -24.74 -0.50
CA HIS A 539 12.65 -25.77 -0.66
C HIS A 539 12.83 -26.67 0.57
N LEU A 540 12.02 -26.47 1.62
CA LEU A 540 12.01 -27.31 2.81
C LEU A 540 10.95 -28.41 2.68
N SER A 541 11.29 -29.62 3.14
CA SER A 541 10.35 -30.73 3.23
C SER A 541 9.28 -30.52 4.31
N THR A 542 9.59 -29.78 5.39
CA THR A 542 8.67 -29.48 6.50
C THR A 542 8.74 -28.00 6.90
N PRO A 543 8.16 -27.08 6.09
CA PRO A 543 8.23 -25.64 6.36
C PRO A 543 7.55 -25.24 7.69
N ALA A 544 6.51 -25.98 8.12
CA ALA A 544 5.87 -25.77 9.42
C ALA A 544 6.82 -26.01 10.61
N ASP A 545 7.70 -27.01 10.53
CA ASP A 545 8.70 -27.27 11.56
C ASP A 545 9.74 -26.15 11.61
N TRP A 546 10.15 -25.67 10.44
CA TRP A 546 11.08 -24.55 10.35
C TRP A 546 10.52 -23.28 11.00
N LEU A 547 9.25 -22.94 10.76
CA LEU A 547 8.61 -21.80 11.44
C LEU A 547 8.58 -21.98 12.96
N ARG A 548 8.18 -23.16 13.45
CA ARG A 548 8.22 -23.46 14.90
C ARG A 548 9.61 -23.32 15.47
N MET A 549 10.62 -23.83 14.78
CA MET A 549 12.02 -23.73 15.20
C MET A 549 12.52 -22.29 15.16
N ASN A 550 12.15 -21.52 14.14
CA ASN A 550 12.47 -20.11 14.03
C ASN A 550 11.90 -19.32 15.22
N GLU A 551 10.64 -19.55 15.56
CA GLU A 551 9.94 -18.86 16.66
C GLU A 551 10.51 -19.27 18.02
N GLN A 552 10.81 -20.56 18.23
CA GLN A 552 11.49 -21.04 19.43
C GLN A 552 12.92 -20.46 19.58
N ALA A 553 13.59 -20.22 18.45
CA ALA A 553 14.92 -19.64 18.41
C ALA A 553 14.92 -18.11 18.45
N ASP A 554 13.77 -17.47 18.22
CA ASP A 554 13.62 -16.02 18.01
C ASP A 554 14.59 -15.51 16.92
N ALA A 555 14.72 -16.27 15.83
CA ALA A 555 15.68 -15.96 14.75
C ALA A 555 15.15 -14.85 13.81
N PHE A 556 13.87 -14.91 13.47
CA PHE A 556 13.11 -13.86 12.78
C PHE A 556 11.80 -13.59 13.52
N SER A 557 11.44 -12.31 13.62
CA SER A 557 10.19 -11.84 14.23
C SER A 557 8.96 -12.43 13.52
N PRO A 558 7.95 -12.95 14.26
CA PRO A 558 6.68 -13.37 13.68
C PRO A 558 6.01 -12.31 12.81
N ARG A 559 6.10 -11.04 13.22
CA ARG A 559 5.56 -9.89 12.47
C ARG A 559 6.17 -9.77 11.08
N ASP A 560 7.49 -9.90 10.96
CA ASP A 560 8.19 -9.69 9.69
C ASP A 560 7.95 -10.85 8.73
N LEU A 561 7.87 -12.08 9.26
CA LEU A 561 7.50 -13.26 8.49
C LEU A 561 6.06 -13.19 7.98
N ILE A 562 5.10 -12.82 8.85
CA ILE A 562 3.70 -12.63 8.44
C ILE A 562 3.60 -11.50 7.41
N ALA A 563 4.32 -10.40 7.57
CA ALA A 563 4.31 -9.30 6.60
C ALA A 563 4.81 -9.74 5.21
N ALA A 564 5.91 -10.51 5.15
CA ALA A 564 6.42 -11.06 3.90
C ALA A 564 5.40 -12.02 3.26
N LEU A 565 4.82 -12.94 4.04
CA LEU A 565 3.82 -13.88 3.55
C LEU A 565 2.51 -13.20 3.13
N GLU A 566 2.08 -12.15 3.83
CA GLU A 566 0.91 -11.35 3.45
C GLU A 566 1.18 -10.56 2.16
N ALA A 567 2.38 -10.00 1.98
CA ALA A 567 2.75 -9.39 0.70
C ALA A 567 2.71 -10.41 -0.45
N MET A 568 3.17 -11.65 -0.21
CA MET A 568 3.03 -12.75 -1.16
C MET A 568 1.56 -13.09 -1.43
N PHE A 569 0.72 -13.14 -0.39
CA PHE A 569 -0.72 -13.42 -0.48
C PHE A 569 -1.45 -12.37 -1.32
N GLN A 570 -1.20 -11.09 -1.04
CA GLN A 570 -1.80 -9.95 -1.75
C GLN A 570 -1.34 -9.89 -3.21
N SER A 571 -0.06 -10.15 -3.47
CA SER A 571 0.49 -10.23 -4.85
C SER A 571 0.19 -11.56 -5.55
N ARG A 572 -0.42 -12.52 -4.84
CA ARG A 572 -0.80 -13.85 -5.33
C ARG A 572 0.39 -14.65 -5.90
N ARG A 573 1.55 -14.64 -5.23
CA ARG A 573 2.76 -15.32 -5.72
C ARG A 573 2.51 -16.83 -5.91
N PRO A 574 2.93 -17.44 -7.05
CA PRO A 574 2.76 -18.88 -7.30
C PRO A 574 3.35 -19.80 -6.22
N ALA A 575 4.45 -19.38 -5.59
CA ALA A 575 5.12 -20.10 -4.51
C ALA A 575 4.21 -20.43 -3.32
N LEU A 576 3.12 -19.68 -3.11
CA LEU A 576 2.19 -19.93 -2.01
C LEU A 576 1.56 -21.32 -2.04
N ASN A 577 1.29 -21.89 -3.22
CA ASN A 577 0.73 -23.24 -3.30
C ASN A 577 1.70 -24.27 -2.70
N ALA A 578 3.00 -24.17 -3.02
CA ALA A 578 4.03 -25.04 -2.47
C ALA A 578 4.23 -24.81 -0.96
N ILE A 579 4.17 -23.56 -0.51
CA ILE A 579 4.24 -23.23 0.92
C ILE A 579 3.04 -23.83 1.65
N PHE A 580 1.81 -23.56 1.19
CA PHE A 580 0.57 -24.05 1.81
C PHE A 580 0.45 -25.57 1.80
N GLU A 581 1.05 -26.26 0.83
CA GLU A 581 1.12 -27.72 0.84
C GLU A 581 1.88 -28.26 2.06
N GLY A 582 2.82 -27.49 2.63
CA GLY A 582 3.51 -27.83 3.87
C GLY A 582 2.70 -27.59 5.16
N PHE A 583 1.45 -27.10 5.06
CA PHE A 583 0.56 -26.79 6.19
C PHE A 583 -0.78 -27.53 6.05
N ARG A 584 -0.74 -28.85 5.78
CA ARG A 584 -1.95 -29.68 5.67
C ARG A 584 -2.71 -29.81 6.99
N SER A 585 -2.02 -29.74 8.12
CA SER A 585 -2.57 -29.69 9.47
C SER A 585 -2.13 -28.41 10.19
N TRP A 586 -2.92 -27.97 11.17
CA TRP A 586 -2.59 -26.79 11.95
C TRP A 586 -1.32 -26.99 12.80
N PRO A 587 -0.25 -26.19 12.61
CA PRO A 587 0.96 -26.30 13.41
C PRO A 587 0.77 -25.61 14.78
N SER A 588 0.23 -26.35 15.74
CA SER A 588 -0.03 -25.84 17.10
C SER A 588 1.22 -25.23 17.75
N GLY A 589 1.02 -24.11 18.44
CA GLY A 589 2.09 -23.38 19.12
C GLY A 589 2.89 -22.41 18.24
N SER A 590 2.59 -22.31 16.94
CA SER A 590 3.25 -21.38 16.02
C SER A 590 2.33 -20.21 15.65
N PRO A 591 2.61 -18.95 16.04
CA PRO A 591 1.82 -17.81 15.59
C PRO A 591 1.90 -17.60 14.06
N VAL A 592 3.09 -17.68 13.45
CA VAL A 592 3.22 -17.56 11.98
C VAL A 592 2.56 -18.76 11.30
N GLY A 593 2.78 -19.97 11.81
CA GLY A 593 2.17 -21.18 11.26
C GLY A 593 0.64 -21.19 11.36
N THR A 594 0.07 -20.70 12.47
CA THR A 594 -1.39 -20.54 12.63
C THR A 594 -1.92 -19.53 11.62
N TRP A 595 -1.23 -18.41 11.43
CA TRP A 595 -1.60 -17.42 10.43
C TRP A 595 -1.56 -18.02 9.01
N VAL A 596 -0.51 -18.77 8.66
CA VAL A 596 -0.38 -19.44 7.35
C VAL A 596 -1.49 -20.47 7.14
N TYR A 597 -1.85 -21.24 8.18
CA TYR A 597 -2.92 -22.22 8.11
C TYR A 597 -4.29 -21.56 7.87
N LEU A 598 -4.62 -20.48 8.60
CA LEU A 598 -5.85 -19.72 8.38
C LEU A 598 -5.88 -19.05 6.99
N LYS A 599 -4.73 -18.62 6.47
CA LYS A 599 -4.64 -18.07 5.10
C LYS A 599 -4.74 -19.15 4.02
N ARG A 600 -4.23 -20.34 4.28
CA ARG A 600 -4.43 -21.51 3.42
C ARG A 600 -5.91 -21.86 3.29
N THR A 601 -6.65 -21.85 4.40
CA THR A 601 -8.09 -22.15 4.39
C THR A 601 -8.86 -21.11 3.58
N GLU A 602 -8.50 -19.83 3.71
CA GLU A 602 -9.01 -18.74 2.87
C GLU A 602 -8.67 -18.92 1.38
N TRP A 603 -7.44 -19.33 1.06
CA TRP A 603 -6.92 -19.45 -0.31
C TRP A 603 -7.51 -20.61 -1.11
N GLY A 604 -7.59 -21.80 -0.49
CA GLY A 604 -8.06 -23.03 -1.13
C GLY A 604 -9.54 -23.35 -0.88
N ASN A 605 -10.25 -22.44 -0.19
CA ASN A 605 -11.64 -22.61 0.23
C ASN A 605 -11.87 -23.90 1.05
N PHE A 606 -10.97 -24.19 1.99
CA PHE A 606 -11.07 -25.37 2.84
C PHE A 606 -12.01 -25.10 4.03
N VAL A 607 -12.81 -26.09 4.39
CA VAL A 607 -13.59 -26.08 5.63
C VAL A 607 -12.69 -26.55 6.77
N VAL A 608 -12.66 -25.77 7.84
CA VAL A 608 -11.93 -26.13 9.07
C VAL A 608 -12.89 -26.87 9.99
N ASP A 609 -12.42 -27.99 10.56
CA ASP A 609 -13.16 -28.71 11.59
C ASP A 609 -13.49 -27.79 12.78
N PRO A 610 -14.74 -27.76 13.29
CA PRO A 610 -15.13 -26.87 14.38
C PRO A 610 -14.29 -27.03 15.65
N ALA A 611 -13.84 -28.23 16.00
CA ALA A 611 -13.01 -28.46 17.18
C ALA A 611 -11.57 -27.97 16.96
N GLU A 612 -11.02 -28.14 15.74
CA GLU A 612 -9.73 -27.54 15.37
C GLU A 612 -9.80 -26.00 15.41
N LEU A 613 -10.89 -25.41 14.92
CA LEU A 613 -11.13 -23.96 14.97
C LEU A 613 -11.25 -23.44 16.41
N GLU A 614 -11.84 -24.22 17.31
CA GLU A 614 -11.91 -23.89 18.74
C GLU A 614 -10.51 -23.85 19.36
N ALA A 615 -9.70 -24.87 19.10
CA ALA A 615 -8.34 -24.95 19.62
C ALA A 615 -7.45 -23.81 19.07
N MET A 616 -7.63 -23.44 17.78
CA MET A 616 -7.00 -22.26 17.20
C MET A 616 -7.44 -20.97 17.88
N SER A 617 -8.73 -20.85 18.19
CA SER A 617 -9.29 -19.68 18.86
C SER A 617 -8.64 -19.49 20.23
N ASP A 618 -8.50 -20.55 21.02
CA ASP A 618 -7.85 -20.53 22.33
C ASP A 618 -6.38 -20.11 22.25
N PHE A 619 -5.65 -20.65 21.27
CA PHE A 619 -4.28 -20.25 21.01
C PHE A 619 -4.18 -18.75 20.67
N VAL A 620 -5.05 -18.23 19.81
CA VAL A 620 -5.04 -16.82 19.39
C VAL A 620 -5.40 -15.90 20.55
N TYR A 621 -6.42 -16.23 21.36
CA TYR A 621 -6.82 -15.41 22.51
C TYR A 621 -5.75 -15.39 23.60
N GLY A 622 -5.02 -16.50 23.78
CA GLY A 622 -3.92 -16.63 24.74
C GLY A 622 -2.58 -16.04 24.27
N TYR A 623 -2.46 -15.55 23.04
CA TYR A 623 -1.21 -14.99 22.53
C TYR A 623 -0.95 -13.57 23.10
N GLU A 624 0.15 -13.40 23.84
CA GLU A 624 0.48 -12.16 24.57
C GLU A 624 1.78 -11.47 24.13
N ASP A 625 2.57 -12.08 23.23
CA ASP A 625 3.94 -11.60 22.93
C ASP A 625 3.98 -10.29 22.12
N ASP A 626 3.27 -10.23 20.98
CA ASP A 626 3.25 -9.06 20.09
C ASP A 626 1.81 -8.67 19.70
N TYR A 627 1.42 -7.42 20.00
CA TYR A 627 0.10 -6.89 19.66
C TYR A 627 -0.18 -6.93 18.16
N THR A 628 0.83 -6.67 17.31
CA THR A 628 0.62 -6.63 15.85
C THR A 628 0.31 -8.03 15.32
N THR A 629 1.08 -9.02 15.74
CA THR A 629 0.89 -10.44 15.42
C THR A 629 -0.46 -10.93 15.96
N ARG A 630 -0.82 -10.57 17.20
CA ARG A 630 -2.14 -10.87 17.77
C ARG A 630 -3.27 -10.30 16.92
N PHE A 631 -3.18 -9.02 16.55
CA PHE A 631 -4.18 -8.37 15.71
C PHE A 631 -4.31 -9.08 14.35
N LEU A 632 -3.21 -9.43 13.71
CA LEU A 632 -3.22 -10.16 12.44
C LEU A 632 -3.83 -11.57 12.58
N LEU A 633 -3.55 -12.25 13.69
CA LEU A 633 -4.15 -13.54 14.02
C LEU A 633 -5.66 -13.43 14.28
N GLU A 634 -6.10 -12.49 15.11
CA GLU A 634 -7.51 -12.24 15.40
C GLU A 634 -8.29 -11.85 14.12
N GLN A 635 -7.68 -11.09 13.20
CA GLN A 635 -8.29 -10.77 11.90
C GLN A 635 -8.47 -12.00 11.01
N SER A 636 -7.44 -12.83 10.90
CA SER A 636 -7.51 -14.09 10.14
C SER A 636 -8.51 -15.07 10.78
N LEU A 637 -8.53 -15.16 12.11
CA LEU A 637 -9.46 -16.00 12.86
C LEU A 637 -10.91 -15.56 12.65
N LEU A 638 -11.20 -14.26 12.80
CA LEU A 638 -12.54 -13.73 12.54
C LEU A 638 -12.99 -14.05 11.10
N THR A 639 -12.09 -13.93 10.13
CA THR A 639 -12.38 -14.26 8.73
C THR A 639 -12.82 -15.72 8.60
N THR A 640 -12.11 -16.65 9.24
CA THR A 640 -12.45 -18.08 9.23
C THR A 640 -13.75 -18.36 9.99
N ILE A 641 -13.96 -17.75 11.16
CA ILE A 641 -15.19 -17.90 11.95
C ILE A 641 -16.40 -17.41 11.17
N LEU A 642 -16.31 -16.23 10.54
CA LEU A 642 -17.39 -15.72 9.71
C LEU A 642 -17.69 -16.74 8.61
N ARG A 643 -16.67 -17.23 7.89
CA ARG A 643 -16.84 -18.15 6.77
C ARG A 643 -17.40 -19.52 7.16
N SER A 644 -16.86 -20.20 8.16
CA SER A 644 -17.21 -21.60 8.44
C SER A 644 -17.32 -21.94 9.92
N GLY A 645 -17.20 -20.95 10.81
CA GLY A 645 -17.33 -21.17 12.26
C GLY A 645 -18.76 -21.41 12.71
N THR A 646 -18.94 -21.65 14.00
CA THR A 646 -20.25 -21.75 14.68
C THR A 646 -20.67 -20.42 15.31
N ASN A 647 -21.88 -20.39 15.87
CA ASN A 647 -22.42 -19.20 16.51
C ASN A 647 -21.72 -18.93 17.84
N ASP A 648 -21.54 -19.98 18.63
CA ASP A 648 -20.80 -19.92 19.89
C ASP A 648 -19.37 -19.42 19.66
N GLN A 649 -18.75 -19.78 18.53
CA GLN A 649 -17.43 -19.28 18.14
C GLN A 649 -17.43 -17.79 17.83
N LEU A 650 -18.45 -17.28 17.13
CA LEU A 650 -18.58 -15.85 16.86
C LEU A 650 -18.82 -15.06 18.15
N ASP A 651 -19.68 -15.55 19.05
CA ASP A 651 -19.97 -14.90 20.32
C ASP A 651 -18.75 -14.95 21.26
N ARG A 652 -18.06 -16.10 21.31
CA ARG A 652 -16.78 -16.26 22.02
C ARG A 652 -15.70 -15.35 21.46
N PHE A 653 -15.65 -15.14 20.14
CA PHE A 653 -14.74 -14.18 19.54
C PHE A 653 -14.96 -12.78 20.09
N TRP A 654 -16.22 -12.31 20.14
CA TRP A 654 -16.51 -10.98 20.67
C TRP A 654 -16.21 -10.83 22.17
N LEU A 655 -16.33 -11.92 22.93
CA LEU A 655 -16.01 -11.95 24.35
C LEU A 655 -14.49 -11.93 24.62
N ASN A 656 -13.68 -12.62 23.80
CA ASN A 656 -12.28 -12.90 24.11
C ASN A 656 -11.26 -12.14 23.24
N ALA A 657 -11.61 -11.74 22.01
CA ALA A 657 -10.74 -10.97 21.16
C ALA A 657 -10.43 -9.61 21.82
N SER A 658 -9.14 -9.27 21.94
CA SER A 658 -8.71 -8.05 22.64
C SER A 658 -8.28 -6.95 21.68
N SER A 659 -7.87 -7.31 20.46
CA SER A 659 -7.30 -6.39 19.46
C SER A 659 -8.31 -6.00 18.39
N VAL A 660 -9.17 -6.92 17.95
CA VAL A 660 -10.25 -6.68 16.98
C VAL A 660 -11.57 -6.40 17.70
N LYS A 661 -12.22 -5.27 17.38
CA LYS A 661 -13.45 -4.82 18.05
C LYS A 661 -14.52 -4.43 17.03
N LYS A 662 -15.81 -4.64 17.37
CA LYS A 662 -16.96 -4.38 16.48
C LYS A 662 -17.00 -2.94 15.96
N ASP A 663 -16.70 -1.97 16.83
CA ASP A 663 -16.74 -0.54 16.54
C ASP A 663 -15.64 -0.08 15.56
N THR A 664 -14.50 -0.79 15.53
CA THR A 664 -13.37 -0.46 14.65
C THR A 664 -13.34 -1.27 13.35
N LEU A 665 -14.33 -2.13 13.12
CA LEU A 665 -14.41 -2.93 11.90
C LEU A 665 -14.61 -2.05 10.66
N PRO A 666 -13.88 -2.29 9.57
CA PRO A 666 -14.20 -1.74 8.26
C PRO A 666 -15.61 -2.15 7.81
N THR A 667 -16.26 -1.31 7.00
CA THR A 667 -17.64 -1.49 6.53
C THR A 667 -17.90 -2.85 5.88
N ASN A 668 -16.97 -3.35 5.06
CA ASN A 668 -17.10 -4.68 4.46
C ASN A 668 -17.10 -5.81 5.51
N ARG A 669 -16.32 -5.67 6.60
CA ARG A 669 -16.33 -6.63 7.70
C ARG A 669 -17.59 -6.53 8.54
N ARG A 670 -18.12 -5.32 8.74
CA ARG A 670 -19.45 -5.13 9.36
C ARG A 670 -20.54 -5.86 8.56
N ILE A 671 -20.52 -5.73 7.24
CA ILE A 671 -21.43 -6.46 6.33
C ILE A 671 -21.30 -7.98 6.50
N GLU A 672 -20.09 -8.52 6.53
CA GLU A 672 -19.89 -9.97 6.72
C GLU A 672 -20.43 -10.47 8.08
N VAL A 673 -20.27 -9.68 9.15
CA VAL A 673 -20.87 -9.98 10.46
C VAL A 673 -22.40 -10.00 10.37
N LEU A 674 -23.02 -9.01 9.74
CA LEU A 674 -24.47 -8.96 9.55
C LEU A 674 -24.98 -10.16 8.75
N ARG A 675 -24.29 -10.51 7.66
CA ARG A 675 -24.62 -11.70 6.85
C ARG A 675 -24.50 -12.98 7.67
N ARG A 676 -23.46 -13.10 8.49
CA ARG A 676 -23.28 -14.27 9.35
C ARG A 676 -24.42 -14.38 10.37
N LEU A 677 -24.79 -13.29 11.03
CA LEU A 677 -25.92 -13.27 11.97
C LEU A 677 -27.24 -13.65 11.29
N ARG A 678 -27.49 -13.17 10.08
CA ARG A 678 -28.72 -13.45 9.32
C ARG A 678 -28.77 -14.83 8.68
N GLY A 679 -27.62 -15.45 8.43
CA GLY A 679 -27.55 -16.83 7.98
C GLY A 679 -27.94 -17.83 9.06
N ILE A 680 -28.26 -17.36 10.27
CA ILE A 680 -28.60 -18.17 11.44
C ILE A 680 -30.08 -17.92 11.79
N PRO A 681 -30.94 -18.96 11.77
CA PRO A 681 -32.32 -18.83 12.22
C PRO A 681 -32.41 -18.30 13.66
N GLY A 682 -33.21 -17.26 13.86
CA GLY A 682 -33.49 -16.69 15.19
C GLY A 682 -32.58 -15.55 15.63
N ARG A 683 -31.58 -15.16 14.82
CA ARG A 683 -30.69 -13.99 15.10
C ARG A 683 -31.00 -12.78 14.21
N GLU A 684 -32.12 -12.78 13.50
CA GLU A 684 -32.52 -11.69 12.60
C GLU A 684 -32.70 -10.37 13.34
N ALA A 685 -33.29 -10.40 14.54
CA ALA A 685 -33.47 -9.20 15.37
C ALA A 685 -32.13 -8.62 15.84
N GLU A 686 -31.17 -9.47 16.18
CA GLU A 686 -29.82 -9.02 16.55
C GLU A 686 -29.08 -8.41 15.36
N ALA A 687 -29.17 -9.05 14.19
CA ALA A 687 -28.59 -8.49 12.98
C ALA A 687 -29.21 -7.12 12.63
N GLN A 688 -30.52 -6.97 12.82
CA GLN A 688 -31.21 -5.70 12.60
C GLN A 688 -30.74 -4.62 13.58
N HIS A 689 -30.67 -4.93 14.88
CA HIS A 689 -30.14 -4.00 15.87
C HIS A 689 -28.68 -3.61 15.58
N MET A 690 -27.86 -4.57 15.16
CA MET A 690 -26.45 -4.32 14.81
C MET A 690 -26.32 -3.47 13.54
N LEU A 691 -27.20 -3.66 12.55
CA LEU A 691 -27.26 -2.80 11.37
C LEU A 691 -27.58 -1.36 11.78
N GLU A 692 -28.54 -1.14 12.68
CA GLU A 692 -28.89 0.20 13.19
C GLU A 692 -27.74 0.85 13.98
N GLU A 693 -26.99 0.06 14.76
CA GLU A 693 -25.77 0.53 15.42
C GLU A 693 -24.69 0.96 14.43
N PHE A 694 -24.44 0.14 13.39
CA PHE A 694 -23.46 0.46 12.36
C PHE A 694 -23.88 1.67 11.53
N ALA A 695 -25.17 1.76 11.17
CA ALA A 695 -25.74 2.86 10.40
C ALA A 695 -25.63 4.20 11.13
N ARG A 696 -25.81 4.24 12.46
CA ARG A 696 -25.65 5.46 13.28
C ARG A 696 -24.24 6.07 13.22
N GLN A 697 -23.23 5.28 12.87
CA GLN A 697 -21.83 5.72 12.78
C GLN A 697 -21.33 5.80 11.33
N ALA A 698 -22.18 5.48 10.35
CA ALA A 698 -21.83 5.37 8.95
C ALA A 698 -21.84 6.73 8.25
N SER A 699 -20.96 6.90 7.26
CA SER A 699 -21.10 7.98 6.27
C SER A 699 -22.26 7.73 5.30
N ASP A 700 -22.63 8.73 4.50
CA ASP A 700 -23.67 8.58 3.47
C ASP A 700 -23.32 7.50 2.43
N PHE A 701 -22.04 7.39 2.05
CA PHE A 701 -21.59 6.32 1.15
C PHE A 701 -21.64 4.95 1.82
N GLU A 702 -21.29 4.86 3.11
CA GLU A 702 -21.39 3.60 3.87
C GLU A 702 -22.84 3.16 4.05
N LEU A 703 -23.77 4.10 4.26
CA LEU A 703 -25.21 3.82 4.25
C LEU A 703 -25.67 3.28 2.88
N LEU A 704 -25.19 3.88 1.78
CA LEU A 704 -25.44 3.35 0.44
C LEU A 704 -24.94 1.91 0.30
N LYS A 705 -23.76 1.59 0.86
CA LYS A 705 -23.21 0.23 0.83
C LYS A 705 -24.10 -0.75 1.60
N PHE A 706 -24.60 -0.37 2.77
CA PHE A 706 -25.53 -1.23 3.53
C PHE A 706 -26.80 -1.50 2.73
N SER A 707 -27.46 -0.48 2.17
CA SER A 707 -28.65 -0.68 1.32
C SER A 707 -28.37 -1.55 0.09
N ASN A 708 -27.23 -1.32 -0.57
CA ASN A 708 -26.81 -2.14 -1.70
C ASN A 708 -26.57 -3.60 -1.30
N THR A 709 -26.03 -3.85 -0.11
CA THR A 709 -25.86 -5.21 0.43
C THR A 709 -27.20 -5.87 0.73
N GLU A 710 -28.17 -5.16 1.32
CA GLU A 710 -29.52 -5.72 1.52
C GLU A 710 -30.12 -6.21 0.20
N TYR A 711 -30.05 -5.37 -0.85
CA TYR A 711 -30.49 -5.73 -2.19
C TYR A 711 -29.77 -6.97 -2.75
N LEU A 712 -28.44 -6.98 -2.63
CA LEU A 712 -27.61 -8.08 -3.11
C LEU A 712 -27.92 -9.42 -2.41
N ASP A 713 -28.25 -9.37 -1.12
CA ASP A 713 -28.70 -10.54 -0.34
C ASP A 713 -30.19 -10.91 -0.59
N GLY A 714 -30.87 -10.27 -1.55
CA GLY A 714 -32.25 -10.55 -1.95
C GLY A 714 -33.31 -9.96 -1.03
N ARG A 715 -32.95 -8.98 -0.20
CA ARG A 715 -33.89 -8.30 0.72
C ARG A 715 -34.50 -7.08 0.01
N PRO A 716 -35.82 -6.87 0.12
CA PRO A 716 -36.46 -5.72 -0.51
C PRO A 716 -35.97 -4.42 0.13
N VAL A 717 -35.51 -3.51 -0.71
CA VAL A 717 -35.18 -2.14 -0.34
C VAL A 717 -36.15 -1.24 -1.10
N GLU A 718 -36.91 -0.41 -0.37
CA GLU A 718 -37.97 0.41 -0.95
C GLU A 718 -37.43 1.34 -2.06
N GLY A 719 -38.07 1.30 -3.23
CA GLY A 719 -37.68 2.12 -4.39
C GLY A 719 -36.32 1.76 -5.01
N TRP A 720 -35.69 0.66 -4.58
CA TRP A 720 -34.36 0.29 -5.06
C TRP A 720 -34.44 -0.43 -6.41
N ASP A 721 -33.76 0.13 -7.40
CA ASP A 721 -33.51 -0.49 -8.69
C ASP A 721 -32.14 -0.02 -9.22
N HIS A 722 -31.72 -0.55 -10.38
CA HIS A 722 -30.43 -0.18 -10.97
C HIS A 722 -30.28 1.34 -11.19
N ARG A 723 -31.34 2.04 -11.59
CA ARG A 723 -31.28 3.48 -11.87
C ARG A 723 -31.22 4.29 -10.57
N HIS A 724 -31.97 3.88 -9.56
CA HIS A 724 -31.93 4.48 -8.23
C HIS A 724 -30.54 4.33 -7.60
N ALA A 725 -29.95 3.13 -7.65
CA ALA A 725 -28.61 2.87 -7.14
C ALA A 725 -27.54 3.72 -7.86
N GLU A 726 -27.64 3.87 -9.19
CA GLU A 726 -26.80 4.79 -9.98
C GLU A 726 -26.92 6.23 -9.51
N HIS A 727 -28.16 6.72 -9.36
CA HIS A 727 -28.41 8.09 -8.93
C HIS A 727 -27.84 8.36 -7.54
N ARG A 728 -28.06 7.44 -6.59
CA ARG A 728 -27.52 7.56 -5.24
C ARG A 728 -26.00 7.49 -5.24
N PHE A 729 -25.39 6.61 -6.02
CA PHE A 729 -23.92 6.54 -6.15
C PHE A 729 -23.34 7.89 -6.59
N LEU A 730 -23.89 8.51 -7.64
CA LEU A 730 -23.44 9.82 -8.10
C LEU A 730 -23.56 10.92 -7.03
N GLN A 731 -24.56 10.83 -6.16
CA GLN A 731 -24.80 11.80 -5.08
C GLN A 731 -23.83 11.66 -3.89
N VAL A 732 -23.58 10.43 -3.43
CA VAL A 732 -22.92 10.21 -2.13
C VAL A 732 -21.53 9.60 -2.23
N ALA A 733 -21.13 9.05 -3.38
CA ALA A 733 -19.78 8.52 -3.55
C ALA A 733 -18.72 9.64 -3.55
N PRO A 734 -17.45 9.33 -3.19
CA PRO A 734 -16.36 10.28 -3.33
C PRO A 734 -16.31 10.89 -4.73
N ARG A 735 -16.16 12.23 -4.83
CA ARG A 735 -16.27 12.99 -6.09
C ARG A 735 -15.44 12.44 -7.25
N THR A 736 -14.24 11.93 -6.97
CA THR A 736 -13.40 11.34 -8.02
C THR A 736 -14.05 10.09 -8.63
N LEU A 737 -14.67 9.24 -7.81
CA LEU A 737 -15.39 8.06 -8.28
C LEU A 737 -16.64 8.46 -9.06
N SER A 738 -17.42 9.44 -8.58
CA SER A 738 -18.62 9.91 -9.29
C SER A 738 -18.27 10.47 -10.66
N ARG A 739 -17.18 11.25 -10.77
CA ARG A 739 -16.71 11.79 -12.06
C ARG A 739 -16.24 10.71 -13.02
N GLU A 740 -15.45 9.75 -12.54
CA GLU A 740 -15.01 8.63 -13.38
C GLU A 740 -16.20 7.75 -13.81
N PHE A 741 -17.17 7.53 -12.91
CA PHE A 741 -18.39 6.81 -13.23
C PHE A 741 -19.19 7.50 -14.34
N GLU A 742 -19.40 8.81 -14.20
CA GLU A 742 -20.12 9.63 -15.18
C GLU A 742 -19.40 9.68 -16.53
N ALA A 743 -18.06 9.74 -16.53
CA ALA A 743 -17.26 9.80 -17.75
C ALA A 743 -17.14 8.44 -18.47
N HIS A 744 -16.98 7.34 -17.73
CA HIS A 744 -16.56 6.06 -18.30
C HIS A 744 -17.64 4.97 -18.29
N LEU A 745 -18.60 5.00 -17.37
CA LEU A 745 -19.55 3.90 -17.16
C LEU A 745 -20.97 4.29 -17.56
N LYS A 746 -21.40 5.50 -17.16
CA LYS A 746 -22.73 6.02 -17.44
C LYS A 746 -23.11 5.98 -18.94
N PRO A 747 -22.23 6.37 -19.88
CA PRO A 747 -22.57 6.31 -21.31
C PRO A 747 -22.93 4.90 -21.79
N THR A 748 -22.19 3.88 -21.33
CA THR A 748 -22.50 2.48 -21.62
C THR A 748 -23.84 2.07 -21.02
N TYR A 749 -24.12 2.45 -19.76
CA TYR A 749 -25.39 2.11 -19.13
C TYR A 749 -26.59 2.75 -19.82
N ASP A 750 -26.44 3.98 -20.28
CA ASP A 750 -27.49 4.67 -21.03
C ASP A 750 -27.70 4.04 -22.41
N ALA A 751 -26.63 3.61 -23.09
CA ALA A 751 -26.71 2.89 -24.37
C ALA A 751 -27.37 1.48 -24.26
N LEU A 752 -27.17 0.79 -23.14
CA LEU A 752 -27.76 -0.54 -22.90
C LEU A 752 -29.14 -0.48 -22.23
N ARG A 753 -29.59 0.71 -21.80
CA ARG A 753 -30.70 0.86 -20.84
C ARG A 753 -32.00 0.21 -21.26
N SER A 754 -32.38 0.35 -22.53
CA SER A 754 -33.64 -0.19 -23.05
C SER A 754 -33.70 -1.72 -23.01
N ARG A 755 -32.56 -2.38 -22.82
CA ARG A 755 -32.41 -3.84 -22.79
C ARG A 755 -32.12 -4.39 -21.40
N MET A 756 -31.99 -3.52 -20.39
CA MET A 756 -31.72 -3.88 -18.99
C MET A 756 -32.99 -4.37 -18.26
N GLU A 757 -33.66 -5.39 -18.82
CA GLU A 757 -34.94 -5.91 -18.33
C GLU A 757 -34.80 -6.87 -17.14
N LEU A 758 -33.58 -7.36 -16.91
CA LEU A 758 -33.27 -8.41 -15.94
C LEU A 758 -32.25 -7.91 -14.90
N MET A 759 -32.27 -6.63 -14.54
CA MET A 759 -31.29 -6.04 -13.62
C MET A 759 -31.63 -6.19 -12.14
N ASN A 760 -32.90 -6.48 -11.81
CA ASN A 760 -33.44 -6.44 -10.45
C ASN A 760 -33.98 -7.81 -9.99
N LEU A 761 -33.52 -8.90 -10.61
CA LEU A 761 -34.02 -10.27 -10.39
C LEU A 761 -34.04 -10.70 -8.92
N ARG A 762 -33.13 -10.14 -8.11
CA ARG A 762 -32.95 -10.46 -6.69
C ARG A 762 -34.14 -10.09 -5.83
N ILE A 763 -34.88 -9.04 -6.21
CA ILE A 763 -36.01 -8.51 -5.43
C ILE A 763 -37.30 -8.45 -6.27
N ARG A 764 -37.23 -8.69 -7.58
CA ARG A 764 -38.38 -8.74 -8.50
C ARG A 764 -38.56 -10.15 -9.05
N PRO A 765 -39.39 -10.99 -8.40
CA PRO A 765 -39.65 -12.36 -8.85
C PRO A 765 -40.10 -12.46 -10.31
N SER A 766 -40.86 -11.47 -10.80
CA SER A 766 -41.33 -11.42 -12.19
C SER A 766 -40.21 -11.38 -13.24
N GLU A 767 -39.06 -10.77 -12.94
CA GLU A 767 -37.89 -10.76 -13.84
C GLU A 767 -37.24 -12.17 -13.89
N ALA A 768 -37.10 -12.83 -12.74
CA ALA A 768 -36.59 -14.20 -12.68
C ALA A 768 -37.54 -15.20 -13.38
N GLU A 769 -38.85 -15.09 -13.13
CA GLU A 769 -39.88 -15.87 -13.84
C GLU A 769 -39.81 -15.65 -15.35
N TYR A 770 -39.58 -14.41 -15.80
CA TYR A 770 -39.43 -14.13 -17.23
C TYR A 770 -38.21 -14.85 -17.82
N PHE A 771 -37.05 -14.80 -17.16
CA PHE A 771 -35.87 -15.56 -17.57
C PHE A 771 -36.16 -17.07 -17.67
N TRP A 772 -36.79 -17.65 -16.64
CA TRP A 772 -37.11 -19.08 -16.64
C TRP A 772 -38.10 -19.47 -17.73
N ARG A 773 -39.07 -18.62 -18.06
CA ARG A 773 -39.98 -18.87 -19.19
C ARG A 773 -39.23 -18.89 -20.53
N LEU A 774 -38.27 -17.99 -20.73
CA LEU A 774 -37.47 -17.97 -21.97
C LEU A 774 -36.64 -19.26 -22.12
N ALA A 775 -35.96 -19.68 -21.05
CA ALA A 775 -35.12 -20.88 -21.08
C ALA A 775 -35.94 -22.17 -21.22
N ASN A 776 -37.07 -22.29 -20.51
CA ASN A 776 -37.98 -23.45 -20.65
C ASN A 776 -38.56 -23.53 -22.06
N ARG A 777 -39.04 -22.40 -22.60
CA ARG A 777 -39.56 -22.36 -23.96
C ARG A 777 -38.52 -22.82 -24.98
N ALA A 778 -37.27 -22.41 -24.82
CA ALA A 778 -36.18 -22.84 -25.71
C ALA A 778 -35.92 -24.34 -25.61
N LEU A 779 -35.98 -24.94 -24.41
CA LEU A 779 -35.91 -26.40 -24.25
C LEU A 779 -37.07 -27.12 -24.94
N ASP A 780 -38.30 -26.65 -24.71
CA ASP A 780 -39.53 -27.26 -25.27
C ASP A 780 -39.56 -27.19 -26.80
N GLU A 781 -39.22 -26.02 -27.35
CA GLU A 781 -39.17 -25.77 -28.80
C GLU A 781 -37.88 -26.29 -29.45
N LYS A 782 -36.92 -26.79 -28.65
CA LYS A 782 -35.58 -27.21 -29.08
C LYS A 782 -34.83 -26.15 -29.89
N THR A 783 -34.98 -24.90 -29.46
CA THR A 783 -34.32 -23.74 -30.08
C THR A 783 -33.09 -23.33 -29.26
N PRO A 784 -32.04 -22.80 -29.92
CA PRO A 784 -30.83 -22.37 -29.24
C PRO A 784 -31.09 -21.21 -28.28
N PHE A 785 -30.56 -21.31 -27.06
CA PHE A 785 -30.58 -20.22 -26.08
C PHE A 785 -29.32 -20.21 -25.24
N SER A 786 -28.82 -19.03 -24.89
CA SER A 786 -27.65 -18.91 -24.03
C SER A 786 -27.68 -17.71 -23.10
N MET A 787 -27.06 -17.88 -21.94
CA MET A 787 -26.76 -16.82 -20.99
C MET A 787 -25.25 -16.77 -20.72
N ILE A 788 -24.61 -15.65 -21.08
CA ILE A 788 -23.18 -15.39 -20.86
C ILE A 788 -23.00 -14.24 -19.87
N ARG A 789 -22.01 -14.33 -18.98
CA ARG A 789 -21.71 -13.28 -17.99
C ARG A 789 -20.30 -12.73 -18.18
N LEU A 790 -20.16 -11.41 -18.03
CA LEU A 790 -18.91 -10.67 -18.15
C LEU A 790 -18.63 -9.94 -16.83
N SER A 791 -17.60 -10.37 -16.10
CA SER A 791 -17.18 -9.77 -14.83
C SER A 791 -15.75 -9.21 -14.94
N ASP A 792 -15.06 -9.00 -13.82
CA ASP A 792 -13.74 -8.35 -13.83
C ASP A 792 -12.67 -9.12 -14.63
N GLY A 793 -12.76 -10.45 -14.68
CA GLY A 793 -11.85 -11.28 -15.47
C GLY A 793 -12.03 -11.11 -16.98
N GLU A 794 -13.26 -10.89 -17.42
CA GLU A 794 -13.62 -10.81 -18.84
C GLU A 794 -13.15 -9.52 -19.53
N GLY A 795 -12.59 -8.55 -18.79
CA GLY A 795 -11.81 -7.46 -19.39
C GLY A 795 -10.69 -7.96 -20.32
N TYR A 796 -10.20 -9.18 -20.08
CA TYR A 796 -9.27 -9.93 -20.94
C TYR A 796 -9.76 -10.10 -22.39
N LEU A 797 -11.08 -10.12 -22.63
CA LEU A 797 -11.70 -10.38 -23.94
C LEU A 797 -11.77 -9.14 -24.85
N PHE A 798 -11.24 -7.99 -24.42
CA PHE A 798 -11.35 -6.73 -25.14
C PHE A 798 -9.96 -6.25 -25.61
N PRO A 799 -9.73 -6.17 -26.93
CA PRO A 799 -8.39 -5.93 -27.48
C PRO A 799 -7.97 -4.45 -27.43
N ASP A 800 -8.91 -3.51 -27.32
CA ASP A 800 -8.65 -2.06 -27.26
C ASP A 800 -7.79 -1.68 -26.04
N ARG A 801 -7.92 -2.42 -24.93
CA ARG A 801 -7.08 -2.34 -23.72
C ARG A 801 -6.90 -0.91 -23.21
N ARG A 802 -7.99 -0.14 -23.20
CA ARG A 802 -7.97 1.27 -22.78
C ARG A 802 -7.65 1.40 -21.29
N HIS A 803 -8.03 0.38 -20.54
CA HIS A 803 -8.00 0.35 -19.09
C HIS A 803 -7.36 -0.93 -18.55
N PHE A 804 -7.49 -2.08 -19.24
CA PHE A 804 -6.92 -3.37 -18.83
C PHE A 804 -5.56 -3.64 -19.51
N LEU A 805 -4.48 -3.54 -18.74
CA LEU A 805 -3.11 -3.48 -19.29
C LEU A 805 -2.56 -4.86 -19.67
N GLN A 806 -1.48 -4.89 -20.47
CA GLN A 806 -0.79 -6.16 -20.80
C GLN A 806 -0.27 -6.89 -19.54
N ALA A 807 0.18 -6.15 -18.53
CA ALA A 807 0.57 -6.73 -17.25
C ALA A 807 -0.61 -7.36 -16.49
N ASP A 808 -1.82 -6.81 -16.66
CA ASP A 808 -3.06 -7.32 -16.08
C ASP A 808 -3.45 -8.66 -16.73
N VAL A 809 -3.36 -8.73 -18.07
CA VAL A 809 -3.52 -9.95 -18.87
C VAL A 809 -2.57 -11.04 -18.38
N ALA A 810 -1.26 -10.75 -18.37
CA ALA A 810 -0.25 -11.70 -17.94
C ALA A 810 -0.48 -12.14 -16.47
N ASN A 811 -0.93 -11.24 -15.60
CA ASN A 811 -1.30 -11.58 -14.22
C ASN A 811 -2.47 -12.56 -14.17
N ARG A 812 -3.53 -12.34 -14.98
CA ARG A 812 -4.70 -13.21 -15.03
C ARG A 812 -4.38 -14.59 -15.56
N GLU A 813 -3.55 -14.72 -16.60
CA GLU A 813 -3.17 -16.03 -17.14
C GLU A 813 -2.41 -16.88 -16.11
N ARG A 814 -1.39 -16.29 -15.46
CA ARG A 814 -0.69 -16.96 -14.36
C ARG A 814 -1.64 -17.30 -13.21
N HIS A 815 -2.62 -16.43 -12.94
CA HIS A 815 -3.61 -16.65 -11.91
C HIS A 815 -4.55 -17.82 -12.22
N TRP A 816 -5.09 -17.90 -13.43
CA TRP A 816 -6.06 -18.92 -13.84
C TRP A 816 -5.39 -20.26 -14.17
N TRP A 817 -4.27 -20.21 -14.87
CA TRP A 817 -3.68 -21.37 -15.57
C TRP A 817 -2.26 -21.71 -15.12
N GLY A 818 -1.67 -20.91 -14.24
CA GLY A 818 -0.29 -21.10 -13.77
C GLY A 818 0.79 -20.75 -14.80
N THR A 819 0.40 -20.39 -16.03
CA THR A 819 1.29 -20.03 -17.14
C THR A 819 0.68 -18.93 -17.99
N GLU A 820 1.54 -18.19 -18.68
CA GLU A 820 1.15 -17.25 -19.73
C GLU A 820 0.97 -18.00 -21.06
N LEU A 821 0.06 -17.52 -21.90
CA LEU A 821 -0.27 -18.15 -23.19
C LEU A 821 0.58 -17.60 -24.34
N PRO A 822 0.83 -18.41 -25.38
CA PRO A 822 1.27 -17.91 -26.68
C PRO A 822 0.28 -16.88 -27.25
N THR A 823 0.78 -15.91 -28.02
CA THR A 823 -0.02 -14.81 -28.57
C THR A 823 -1.12 -15.29 -29.51
N GLU A 824 -0.84 -16.34 -30.29
CA GLU A 824 -1.75 -16.94 -31.25
C GLU A 824 -2.93 -17.59 -30.53
N LEU A 825 -2.65 -18.46 -29.56
CA LEU A 825 -3.66 -19.12 -28.74
C LEU A 825 -4.52 -18.11 -27.96
N ARG A 826 -3.89 -17.07 -27.41
CA ARG A 826 -4.62 -15.97 -26.74
C ARG A 826 -5.59 -15.28 -27.69
N SER A 827 -5.13 -14.93 -28.89
CA SER A 827 -5.94 -14.20 -29.87
C SER A 827 -7.11 -15.05 -30.37
N GLU A 828 -6.88 -16.33 -30.57
CA GLU A 828 -7.90 -17.33 -30.90
C GLU A 828 -9.00 -17.39 -29.82
N ILE A 829 -8.61 -17.58 -28.55
CA ILE A 829 -9.54 -17.60 -27.41
C ILE A 829 -10.36 -16.31 -27.32
N ILE A 830 -9.71 -15.15 -27.49
CA ILE A 830 -10.41 -13.85 -27.46
C ILE A 830 -11.43 -13.78 -28.58
N SER A 831 -11.07 -14.17 -29.80
CA SER A 831 -11.96 -14.14 -30.96
C SER A 831 -13.19 -15.03 -30.75
N GLU A 832 -12.99 -16.28 -30.33
CA GLU A 832 -14.08 -17.24 -30.15
C GLU A 832 -15.01 -16.87 -29.00
N ALA A 833 -14.46 -16.42 -27.87
CA ALA A 833 -15.28 -15.98 -26.75
C ALA A 833 -16.10 -14.73 -27.10
N ARG A 834 -15.54 -13.80 -27.89
CA ARG A 834 -16.29 -12.63 -28.39
C ARG A 834 -17.40 -13.04 -29.35
N GLN A 835 -17.17 -14.03 -30.20
CA GLN A 835 -18.22 -14.57 -31.08
C GLN A 835 -19.38 -15.16 -30.25
N ALA A 836 -19.06 -15.93 -29.22
CA ALA A 836 -20.08 -16.46 -28.30
C ALA A 836 -20.89 -15.34 -27.62
N ILE A 837 -20.24 -14.24 -27.21
CA ILE A 837 -20.92 -13.06 -26.62
C ILE A 837 -21.83 -12.37 -27.65
N ALA A 838 -21.37 -12.27 -28.91
CA ALA A 838 -22.14 -11.62 -29.97
C ALA A 838 -23.43 -12.39 -30.32
N GLU A 839 -23.42 -13.71 -30.13
CA GLU A 839 -24.57 -14.59 -30.39
C GLU A 839 -25.46 -14.82 -29.16
N ALA A 840 -25.06 -14.34 -27.98
CA ALA A 840 -25.75 -14.63 -26.73
C ALA A 840 -27.13 -13.96 -26.65
N ASP A 841 -28.09 -14.67 -26.06
CA ASP A 841 -29.48 -14.22 -25.94
C ASP A 841 -29.66 -13.37 -24.67
N VAL A 842 -28.92 -13.69 -23.61
CA VAL A 842 -28.81 -12.90 -22.38
C VAL A 842 -27.35 -12.66 -22.04
N VAL A 843 -26.97 -11.39 -21.80
CA VAL A 843 -25.61 -11.00 -21.42
C VAL A 843 -25.61 -10.26 -20.08
N GLY A 844 -24.91 -10.84 -19.10
CA GLY A 844 -24.64 -10.21 -17.81
C GLY A 844 -23.45 -9.25 -17.90
N VAL A 845 -23.63 -7.99 -17.51
CA VAL A 845 -22.58 -6.95 -17.51
C VAL A 845 -22.36 -6.38 -16.10
N PRO A 846 -21.18 -5.80 -15.80
CA PRO A 846 -20.92 -5.19 -14.50
C PRO A 846 -21.96 -4.13 -14.15
N ALA A 847 -22.77 -4.37 -13.14
CA ALA A 847 -23.82 -3.45 -12.69
C ALA A 847 -23.30 -2.46 -11.63
N ILE A 848 -24.05 -1.36 -11.41
CA ILE A 848 -23.71 -0.34 -10.39
C ILE A 848 -23.47 -0.94 -9.00
N TYR A 849 -24.18 -2.03 -8.68
CA TYR A 849 -24.07 -2.73 -7.42
C TYR A 849 -22.64 -3.20 -7.12
N ARG A 850 -21.88 -3.56 -8.16
CA ARG A 850 -20.46 -3.97 -8.05
C ARG A 850 -19.58 -2.79 -7.66
N PHE A 851 -19.80 -1.62 -8.26
CA PHE A 851 -19.02 -0.42 -7.96
C PHE A 851 -19.30 0.12 -6.55
N ILE A 852 -20.55 0.08 -6.09
CA ILE A 852 -20.90 0.39 -4.69
C ILE A 852 -20.20 -0.58 -3.74
N ARG A 853 -20.25 -1.88 -4.00
CA ARG A 853 -19.63 -2.92 -3.16
C ARG A 853 -18.12 -2.76 -3.04
N ASP A 854 -17.45 -2.50 -4.16
CA ASP A 854 -15.99 -2.67 -4.26
C ASP A 854 -15.20 -1.44 -3.80
N HIS A 855 -15.86 -0.29 -3.60
CA HIS A 855 -15.21 0.96 -3.22
C HIS A 855 -15.53 1.39 -1.79
N SER A 856 -14.68 2.23 -1.21
CA SER A 856 -14.86 2.85 0.11
C SER A 856 -14.61 4.36 0.01
N GLU A 857 -14.86 5.07 1.11
CA GLU A 857 -14.54 6.51 1.25
C GLU A 857 -13.06 6.84 0.96
N SER A 858 -12.18 5.87 1.20
CA SER A 858 -10.74 5.99 0.92
C SER A 858 -10.36 5.67 -0.52
N SER A 859 -11.26 5.11 -1.33
CA SER A 859 -11.01 4.83 -2.74
C SER A 859 -10.79 6.14 -3.50
N ARG A 860 -9.75 6.17 -4.33
CA ARG A 860 -9.37 7.38 -5.08
C ARG A 860 -9.78 7.32 -6.54
N SER A 861 -9.91 6.13 -7.09
CA SER A 861 -10.29 5.88 -8.49
C SER A 861 -11.00 4.53 -8.60
N LEU A 862 -11.93 4.40 -9.55
CA LEU A 862 -12.55 3.16 -9.97
C LEU A 862 -11.52 2.19 -10.60
N MET A 863 -10.40 2.73 -11.09
CA MET A 863 -9.33 2.00 -11.77
C MET A 863 -8.17 1.60 -10.86
N GLN A 864 -8.25 1.90 -9.56
CA GLN A 864 -7.14 1.71 -8.63
C GLN A 864 -6.73 0.24 -8.45
N SER A 865 -7.65 -0.70 -8.68
CA SER A 865 -7.42 -2.14 -8.59
C SER A 865 -7.47 -2.82 -9.97
N LEU A 866 -6.83 -3.98 -10.07
CA LEU A 866 -6.88 -4.85 -11.25
C LEU A 866 -8.33 -5.21 -11.62
N GLN A 867 -9.15 -5.52 -10.61
CA GLN A 867 -10.55 -5.85 -10.78
C GLN A 867 -11.34 -4.65 -11.32
N GLY A 868 -11.13 -3.46 -10.75
CA GLY A 868 -11.77 -2.23 -11.20
C GLY A 868 -11.47 -1.91 -12.66
N ARG A 869 -10.20 -2.05 -13.07
CA ARG A 869 -9.80 -1.92 -14.49
C ARG A 869 -10.49 -2.94 -15.39
N GLY A 870 -10.60 -4.19 -14.95
CA GLY A 870 -11.30 -5.25 -15.69
C GLY A 870 -12.79 -4.96 -15.90
N LEU A 871 -13.50 -4.53 -14.85
CA LEU A 871 -14.93 -4.17 -14.94
C LEU A 871 -15.17 -3.02 -15.92
N ILE A 872 -14.31 -1.99 -15.87
CA ILE A 872 -14.42 -0.82 -16.76
C ILE A 872 -14.11 -1.22 -18.21
N GLU A 873 -13.10 -2.05 -18.44
CA GLU A 873 -12.78 -2.53 -19.80
C GLU A 873 -13.95 -3.31 -20.41
N VAL A 874 -14.62 -4.17 -19.64
CA VAL A 874 -15.83 -4.86 -20.10
C VAL A 874 -16.89 -3.84 -20.52
N LEU A 875 -17.21 -2.86 -19.67
CA LEU A 875 -18.24 -1.86 -19.99
C LEU A 875 -17.85 -0.97 -21.16
N ALA A 876 -16.56 -0.65 -21.33
CA ALA A 876 -16.07 0.15 -22.45
C ALA A 876 -16.21 -0.60 -23.79
N GLY A 877 -16.06 -1.92 -23.79
CA GLY A 877 -16.04 -2.72 -25.01
C GLY A 877 -17.35 -3.47 -25.35
N VAL A 878 -18.20 -3.76 -24.36
CA VAL A 878 -19.34 -4.69 -24.54
C VAL A 878 -20.37 -4.20 -25.56
N VAL A 879 -20.61 -2.88 -25.64
CA VAL A 879 -21.60 -2.29 -26.55
C VAL A 879 -21.29 -2.63 -28.01
N GLY A 880 -20.01 -2.73 -28.38
CA GLY A 880 -19.58 -3.07 -29.74
C GLY A 880 -19.56 -4.57 -30.06
N VAL A 881 -19.95 -5.43 -29.11
CA VAL A 881 -19.91 -6.90 -29.28
C VAL A 881 -21.28 -7.52 -29.13
N VAL A 882 -22.06 -7.09 -28.15
CA VAL A 882 -23.34 -7.71 -27.82
C VAL A 882 -24.38 -7.51 -28.93
N SER A 883 -25.15 -8.55 -29.26
CA SER A 883 -26.25 -8.45 -30.22
C SER A 883 -27.25 -7.35 -29.81
N PRO A 884 -27.81 -6.57 -30.76
CA PRO A 884 -28.88 -5.62 -30.48
C PRO A 884 -30.14 -6.25 -29.86
N SER A 885 -30.40 -7.54 -30.10
CA SER A 885 -31.55 -8.27 -29.56
C SER A 885 -31.30 -8.92 -28.21
N ALA A 886 -30.05 -8.94 -27.72
CA ALA A 886 -29.72 -9.57 -26.46
C ALA A 886 -30.28 -8.78 -25.27
N LEU A 887 -30.87 -9.50 -24.32
CA LEU A 887 -31.29 -8.93 -23.03
C LEU A 887 -30.06 -8.72 -22.14
N ILE A 888 -30.08 -7.66 -21.34
CA ILE A 888 -28.97 -7.26 -20.47
C ILE A 888 -29.35 -7.47 -19.01
N THR A 889 -28.46 -8.11 -18.26
CA THR A 889 -28.59 -8.39 -16.82
C THR A 889 -27.30 -8.04 -16.08
N GLU A 890 -27.25 -8.24 -14.77
CA GLU A 890 -26.04 -8.05 -13.97
C GLU A 890 -25.06 -9.24 -14.13
N ASP A 891 -23.76 -8.98 -14.00
CA ASP A 891 -22.71 -10.01 -14.11
C ASP A 891 -22.80 -11.11 -13.03
N LYS A 892 -23.51 -10.84 -11.94
CA LYS A 892 -23.80 -11.77 -10.83
C LYS A 892 -25.20 -12.40 -10.89
N VAL A 893 -25.85 -12.37 -12.06
CA VAL A 893 -27.14 -13.04 -12.30
C VAL A 893 -27.12 -14.52 -11.93
N ASN A 894 -25.97 -15.20 -12.09
CA ASN A 894 -25.82 -16.59 -11.70
C ASN A 894 -26.05 -16.82 -10.20
N VAL A 895 -25.67 -15.88 -9.34
CA VAL A 895 -25.93 -15.96 -7.90
C VAL A 895 -27.43 -15.81 -7.64
N ALA A 896 -28.06 -14.81 -8.25
CA ALA A 896 -29.49 -14.57 -8.09
C ALA A 896 -30.34 -15.76 -8.55
N LEU A 897 -29.95 -16.41 -9.66
CA LEU A 897 -30.72 -17.49 -10.26
C LEU A 897 -30.36 -18.88 -9.75
N PHE A 898 -29.08 -19.17 -9.45
CA PHE A 898 -28.61 -20.56 -9.28
C PHE A 898 -28.06 -20.87 -7.88
N SER A 899 -27.99 -19.90 -6.95
CA SER A 899 -27.46 -20.16 -5.61
C SER A 899 -28.20 -21.27 -4.86
N ASP A 900 -29.51 -21.40 -5.09
CA ASP A 900 -30.28 -22.56 -4.68
C ASP A 900 -30.42 -23.52 -5.89
N PRO A 901 -29.77 -24.70 -5.88
CA PRO A 901 -29.89 -25.68 -6.95
C PRO A 901 -31.33 -26.04 -7.31
N ALA A 902 -32.27 -25.99 -6.35
CA ALA A 902 -33.67 -26.36 -6.58
C ALA A 902 -34.36 -25.47 -7.62
N THR A 903 -33.88 -24.24 -7.83
CA THR A 903 -34.37 -23.33 -8.87
C THR A 903 -34.19 -23.85 -10.29
N LEU A 904 -33.22 -24.75 -10.51
CA LEU A 904 -32.95 -25.37 -11.82
C LEU A 904 -33.87 -26.56 -12.11
N LEU A 905 -34.59 -27.07 -11.10
CA LEU A 905 -35.38 -28.30 -11.22
C LEU A 905 -36.35 -28.29 -12.43
N PRO A 906 -37.08 -27.19 -12.72
CA PRO A 906 -37.96 -27.15 -13.90
C PRO A 906 -37.21 -27.38 -15.22
N LEU A 907 -36.02 -26.79 -15.38
CA LEU A 907 -35.21 -26.98 -16.59
C LEU A 907 -34.60 -28.39 -16.64
N VAL A 908 -34.18 -28.92 -15.49
CA VAL A 908 -33.59 -30.26 -15.37
C VAL A 908 -34.60 -31.35 -15.76
N GLU A 909 -35.87 -31.20 -15.38
CA GLU A 909 -36.95 -32.15 -15.69
C GLU A 909 -37.45 -32.04 -17.14
N ALA A 910 -37.46 -30.81 -17.69
CA ALA A 910 -37.86 -30.54 -19.07
C ALA A 910 -36.81 -30.99 -20.09
N ALA A 911 -35.53 -30.87 -19.76
CA ALA A 911 -34.43 -31.17 -20.68
C ALA A 911 -34.42 -32.65 -21.13
N HIS A 912 -34.07 -32.87 -22.39
CA HIS A 912 -33.82 -34.22 -22.91
C HIS A 912 -32.65 -34.88 -22.16
N LYS A 913 -31.58 -34.12 -21.96
CA LYS A 913 -30.39 -34.49 -21.20
C LYS A 913 -29.78 -33.24 -20.56
N VAL A 914 -29.20 -33.41 -19.37
CA VAL A 914 -28.41 -32.39 -18.70
C VAL A 914 -26.93 -32.71 -18.88
N VAL A 915 -26.16 -31.73 -19.37
CA VAL A 915 -24.71 -31.82 -19.54
C VAL A 915 -24.05 -30.77 -18.65
N ILE A 916 -23.20 -31.19 -17.72
CA ILE A 916 -22.48 -30.28 -16.83
C ILE A 916 -21.01 -30.23 -17.24
N VAL A 917 -20.54 -29.05 -17.65
CA VAL A 917 -19.15 -28.78 -18.01
C VAL A 917 -18.50 -27.99 -16.88
N SER A 918 -17.81 -28.66 -15.96
CA SER A 918 -17.22 -28.00 -14.79
C SER A 918 -15.97 -28.72 -14.28
N SER A 919 -15.21 -28.07 -13.40
CA SER A 919 -14.08 -28.71 -12.73
C SER A 919 -14.48 -29.49 -11.48
N VAL A 920 -15.74 -29.43 -11.06
CA VAL A 920 -16.22 -30.15 -9.88
C VAL A 920 -16.35 -31.63 -10.20
N VAL A 921 -15.90 -32.49 -9.29
CA VAL A 921 -16.04 -33.94 -9.47
C VAL A 921 -17.52 -34.35 -9.40
N PRO A 922 -18.01 -35.25 -10.28
CA PRO A 922 -19.44 -35.56 -10.40
C PRO A 922 -20.12 -35.97 -9.09
N GLU A 923 -19.39 -36.64 -8.20
CA GLU A 923 -19.89 -37.15 -6.92
C GLU A 923 -20.30 -36.03 -5.94
N ASN A 924 -19.79 -34.82 -6.14
CA ASN A 924 -20.10 -33.66 -5.29
C ASN A 924 -21.26 -32.81 -5.83
N LEU A 925 -21.87 -33.17 -6.95
CA LEU A 925 -22.97 -32.39 -7.52
C LEU A 925 -24.24 -32.47 -6.65
N PRO A 926 -25.04 -31.39 -6.58
CA PRO A 926 -26.32 -31.39 -5.87
C PRO A 926 -27.27 -32.50 -6.29
N SER A 927 -28.04 -33.02 -5.33
CA SER A 927 -29.04 -34.07 -5.57
C SER A 927 -30.17 -33.66 -6.52
N THR A 928 -30.38 -32.35 -6.76
CA THR A 928 -31.32 -31.85 -7.77
C THR A 928 -31.08 -32.46 -9.15
N PHE A 929 -29.83 -32.75 -9.50
CA PHE A 929 -29.48 -33.35 -10.80
C PHE A 929 -29.86 -34.84 -10.90
N ASN A 930 -30.24 -35.50 -9.81
CA ASN A 930 -30.75 -36.87 -9.82
C ASN A 930 -32.12 -36.98 -10.49
N SER A 931 -32.87 -35.87 -10.58
CA SER A 931 -34.15 -35.81 -11.32
C SER A 931 -33.96 -35.69 -12.83
N ALA A 932 -32.73 -35.52 -13.32
CA ALA A 932 -32.46 -35.47 -14.76
C ALA A 932 -32.78 -36.81 -15.42
N ARG A 933 -33.45 -36.80 -16.57
CA ARG A 933 -33.71 -38.01 -17.37
C ARG A 933 -32.41 -38.72 -17.76
N LYS A 934 -31.40 -37.92 -18.07
CA LYS A 934 -30.02 -38.33 -18.34
C LYS A 934 -29.08 -37.22 -17.89
N LEU A 935 -28.04 -37.58 -17.15
CA LEU A 935 -26.98 -36.68 -16.70
C LEU A 935 -25.64 -37.12 -17.31
N GLU A 936 -24.95 -36.20 -17.96
CA GLU A 936 -23.57 -36.38 -18.43
C GLU A 936 -22.69 -35.26 -17.88
N THR A 937 -21.44 -35.60 -17.53
CA THR A 937 -20.47 -34.63 -17.01
C THR A 937 -19.24 -34.59 -17.92
N ILE A 938 -18.82 -33.37 -18.29
CA ILE A 938 -17.59 -33.11 -19.03
C ILE A 938 -16.64 -32.40 -18.08
N THR A 939 -15.76 -33.16 -17.45
CA THR A 939 -14.83 -32.65 -16.45
C THR A 939 -13.71 -31.83 -17.11
N ILE A 940 -13.46 -30.63 -16.59
CA ILE A 940 -12.38 -29.75 -17.04
C ILE A 940 -11.34 -29.52 -15.93
N PRO A 941 -10.08 -29.17 -16.25
CA PRO A 941 -9.08 -28.83 -15.25
C PRO A 941 -9.51 -27.64 -14.39
N THR A 942 -9.31 -27.74 -13.08
CA THR A 942 -9.59 -26.65 -12.14
C THR A 942 -8.62 -25.48 -12.26
N HIS A 943 -8.98 -24.37 -11.63
CA HIS A 943 -8.19 -23.17 -11.54
C HIS A 943 -6.91 -23.38 -10.69
N HIS A 944 -5.80 -22.72 -11.03
CA HIS A 944 -4.49 -22.91 -10.35
C HIS A 944 -4.56 -22.80 -8.80
N LYS A 945 -5.39 -21.91 -8.26
CA LYS A 945 -5.62 -21.77 -6.81
C LYS A 945 -6.35 -22.95 -6.13
N THR A 946 -7.30 -23.57 -6.80
CA THR A 946 -8.13 -24.65 -6.23
C THR A 946 -7.52 -26.03 -6.48
N MET A 947 -6.36 -26.10 -7.14
CA MET A 947 -5.63 -27.37 -7.39
C MET A 947 -5.27 -28.15 -6.12
N LEU A 948 -5.30 -27.54 -4.94
CA LEU A 948 -5.04 -28.23 -3.67
C LEU A 948 -6.31 -28.85 -3.05
N ASN A 949 -7.49 -28.58 -3.61
CA ASN A 949 -8.78 -29.03 -3.09
C ASN A 949 -9.29 -30.25 -3.88
N GLU A 950 -9.60 -31.33 -3.17
CA GLU A 950 -9.95 -32.64 -3.75
C GLU A 950 -11.36 -32.67 -4.36
N SER A 951 -12.20 -31.68 -4.04
CA SER A 951 -13.52 -31.53 -4.67
C SER A 951 -13.45 -31.12 -6.16
N TYR A 952 -12.25 -30.83 -6.67
CA TYR A 952 -12.02 -30.39 -8.04
C TYR A 952 -11.05 -31.30 -8.79
N SER A 953 -11.28 -31.46 -10.09
CA SER A 953 -10.44 -32.24 -10.98
C SER A 953 -9.14 -31.53 -11.33
N LYS A 954 -8.01 -32.22 -11.13
CA LYS A 954 -6.68 -31.77 -11.55
C LYS A 954 -6.39 -32.31 -12.95
N GLY A 955 -6.19 -31.43 -13.92
CA GLY A 955 -5.78 -31.81 -15.27
C GLY A 955 -4.26 -31.97 -15.39
N SER A 956 -3.81 -32.78 -16.36
CA SER A 956 -2.40 -32.88 -16.74
C SER A 956 -1.88 -31.61 -17.43
N GLN A 957 -2.79 -30.81 -18.01
CA GLN A 957 -2.52 -29.52 -18.62
C GLN A 957 -3.61 -28.50 -18.23
N ALA A 958 -3.28 -27.21 -18.30
CA ALA A 958 -4.25 -26.16 -18.06
C ALA A 958 -5.32 -26.10 -19.17
N LEU A 959 -6.52 -25.63 -18.81
CA LEU A 959 -7.71 -25.62 -19.68
C LEU A 959 -7.49 -25.03 -21.09
N PRO A 960 -6.75 -23.92 -21.31
CA PRO A 960 -6.53 -23.37 -22.66
C PRO A 960 -5.79 -24.30 -23.62
N PHE A 961 -5.05 -25.30 -23.12
CA PHE A 961 -4.35 -26.26 -23.97
C PHE A 961 -5.22 -27.48 -24.30
N LEU A 962 -6.34 -27.66 -23.60
CA LEU A 962 -7.25 -28.79 -23.73
C LEU A 962 -8.62 -28.39 -24.30
N TYR A 963 -8.93 -27.09 -24.40
CA TYR A 963 -10.29 -26.66 -24.74
C TYR A 963 -10.78 -27.16 -26.10
N ARG A 964 -9.88 -27.40 -27.08
CA ARG A 964 -10.23 -28.00 -28.37
C ARG A 964 -10.73 -29.44 -28.26
N SER A 965 -10.09 -30.27 -27.42
CA SER A 965 -10.57 -31.64 -27.22
C SER A 965 -11.89 -31.66 -26.44
N ILE A 966 -12.07 -30.71 -25.51
CA ILE A 966 -13.33 -30.53 -24.79
C ILE A 966 -14.45 -30.08 -25.74
N LEU A 967 -14.17 -29.18 -26.70
CA LEU A 967 -15.12 -28.81 -27.75
C LEU A 967 -15.55 -30.00 -28.59
N ASN A 968 -14.61 -30.88 -28.98
CA ASN A 968 -14.96 -32.11 -29.70
C ASN A 968 -15.86 -33.05 -28.87
N ASN A 969 -15.67 -33.09 -27.55
CA ASN A 969 -16.55 -33.86 -26.66
C ASN A 969 -17.96 -33.22 -26.61
N ILE A 970 -18.04 -31.90 -26.47
CA ILE A 970 -19.32 -31.16 -26.57
C ILE A 970 -20.02 -31.47 -27.90
N ASP A 971 -19.28 -31.48 -29.02
CA ASP A 971 -19.81 -31.78 -30.36
C ASP A 971 -20.39 -33.19 -30.48
N GLN A 972 -19.85 -34.16 -29.75
CA GLN A 972 -20.31 -35.55 -29.77
C GLN A 972 -21.44 -35.81 -28.77
N THR A 973 -21.51 -35.00 -27.71
CA THR A 973 -22.45 -35.19 -26.60
C THR A 973 -23.73 -34.37 -26.78
N VAL A 974 -23.64 -33.10 -27.14
CA VAL A 974 -24.78 -32.15 -27.04
C VAL A 974 -25.68 -32.26 -28.27
N VAL A 975 -27.01 -32.22 -28.06
CA VAL A 975 -28.00 -32.17 -29.15
C VAL A 975 -29.11 -31.15 -28.86
N PRO A 976 -29.93 -30.74 -29.85
CA PRO A 976 -31.04 -29.83 -29.60
C PRO A 976 -32.02 -30.33 -28.52
N GLY A 977 -32.36 -29.44 -27.58
CA GLY A 977 -33.20 -29.76 -26.41
C GLY A 977 -32.44 -30.24 -25.17
N ASP A 978 -31.11 -30.30 -25.23
CA ASP A 978 -30.27 -30.51 -24.05
C ASP A 978 -30.11 -29.21 -23.23
N LEU A 979 -29.96 -29.36 -21.91
CA LEU A 979 -29.54 -28.29 -21.00
C LEU A 979 -28.04 -28.44 -20.72
N VAL A 980 -27.26 -27.42 -21.06
CA VAL A 980 -25.81 -27.40 -20.84
C VAL A 980 -25.46 -26.35 -19.80
N LEU A 981 -24.91 -26.78 -18.67
CA LEU A 981 -24.52 -25.91 -17.57
C LEU A 981 -23.00 -25.82 -17.50
N VAL A 982 -22.45 -24.61 -17.62
CA VAL A 982 -21.01 -24.41 -17.81
C VAL A 982 -20.40 -23.57 -16.68
N ALA A 983 -19.32 -24.09 -16.09
CA ALA A 983 -18.46 -23.39 -15.15
C ALA A 983 -16.99 -23.55 -15.57
N GLY A 984 -16.54 -22.70 -16.51
CA GLY A 984 -15.21 -22.81 -17.14
C GLY A 984 -14.44 -21.50 -17.31
N GLY A 985 -14.76 -20.46 -16.52
CA GLY A 985 -14.10 -19.16 -16.61
C GLY A 985 -14.20 -18.54 -18.00
N ILE A 986 -13.09 -17.98 -18.52
CA ILE A 986 -13.00 -17.38 -19.87
C ILE A 986 -13.31 -18.40 -20.97
N ILE A 987 -12.73 -19.60 -20.89
CA ILE A 987 -12.92 -20.65 -21.90
C ILE A 987 -14.37 -21.17 -21.89
N GLY A 988 -15.02 -21.15 -20.73
CA GLY A 988 -16.43 -21.52 -20.59
C GLY A 988 -17.37 -20.75 -21.52
N LYS A 989 -17.02 -19.51 -21.91
CA LYS A 989 -17.83 -18.70 -22.86
C LYS A 989 -17.87 -19.37 -24.24
N ILE A 990 -16.74 -19.92 -24.66
CA ILE A 990 -16.60 -20.66 -25.92
C ILE A 990 -17.44 -21.94 -25.86
N PHE A 991 -17.40 -22.67 -24.75
CA PHE A 991 -18.23 -23.87 -24.56
C PHE A 991 -19.73 -23.56 -24.61
N ILE A 992 -20.16 -22.45 -23.99
CA ILE A 992 -21.56 -21.98 -24.05
C ILE A 992 -21.96 -21.65 -25.50
N GLY A 993 -21.14 -20.86 -26.19
CA GLY A 993 -21.39 -20.51 -27.59
C GLY A 993 -21.47 -21.74 -28.49
N ARG A 994 -20.58 -22.72 -28.28
CA ARG A 994 -20.61 -23.97 -29.05
C ARG A 994 -21.85 -24.81 -28.76
N ALA A 995 -22.21 -25.00 -27.50
CA ALA A 995 -23.42 -25.73 -27.11
C ALA A 995 -24.69 -25.06 -27.67
N ARG A 996 -24.76 -23.72 -27.64
CA ARG A 996 -25.83 -22.96 -28.28
C ARG A 996 -25.89 -23.21 -29.79
N ALA A 997 -24.75 -23.19 -30.49
CA ALA A 997 -24.69 -23.44 -31.93
C ALA A 997 -25.19 -24.85 -32.31
N MET A 998 -25.20 -25.79 -31.36
CA MET A 998 -25.77 -27.13 -31.51
C MET A 998 -27.27 -27.22 -31.18
N GLY A 999 -27.93 -26.10 -30.86
CA GLY A 999 -29.36 -26.03 -30.55
C GLY A 999 -29.71 -26.28 -29.08
N ALA A 1000 -28.73 -26.28 -28.18
CA ALA A 1000 -28.96 -26.48 -26.76
C ALA A 1000 -29.28 -25.17 -26.02
N VAL A 1001 -29.80 -25.32 -24.80
CA VAL A 1001 -29.93 -24.23 -23.82
C VAL A 1001 -28.69 -24.23 -22.94
N ALA A 1002 -27.82 -23.21 -23.09
CA ALA A 1002 -26.49 -23.17 -22.47
C ALA A 1002 -26.35 -22.02 -21.46
N LEU A 1003 -26.11 -22.33 -20.17
CA LEU A 1003 -26.12 -21.34 -19.09
C LEU A 1003 -24.76 -21.24 -18.36
N ASP A 1004 -24.25 -20.02 -18.18
CA ASP A 1004 -23.04 -19.72 -17.40
C ASP A 1004 -23.31 -19.79 -15.87
N LEU A 1005 -23.01 -20.93 -15.24
CA LEU A 1005 -23.10 -21.12 -13.79
C LEU A 1005 -22.05 -20.29 -13.02
N GLY A 1006 -20.86 -20.16 -13.59
CA GLY A 1006 -19.72 -19.53 -12.92
C GLY A 1006 -19.37 -20.15 -11.57
N HIS A 1007 -18.95 -19.30 -10.64
CA HIS A 1007 -18.52 -19.67 -9.28
C HIS A 1007 -19.63 -20.24 -8.38
N VAL A 1008 -20.90 -20.22 -8.78
CA VAL A 1008 -21.98 -20.77 -7.94
C VAL A 1008 -21.85 -22.29 -7.78
N VAL A 1009 -21.20 -22.96 -8.75
CA VAL A 1009 -20.85 -24.38 -8.60
C VAL A 1009 -19.93 -24.62 -7.39
N ASP A 1010 -19.09 -23.63 -7.03
CA ASP A 1010 -18.21 -23.71 -5.87
C ASP A 1010 -19.01 -23.54 -4.56
N ASP A 1011 -20.07 -22.72 -4.58
CA ASP A 1011 -20.99 -22.52 -3.45
C ASP A 1011 -21.85 -23.78 -3.19
N TRP A 1012 -22.16 -24.58 -4.23
CA TRP A 1012 -22.93 -25.82 -4.08
C TRP A 1012 -22.18 -26.91 -3.30
N ILE A 1013 -20.86 -26.96 -3.42
CA ILE A 1013 -20.02 -28.02 -2.86
C ILE A 1013 -19.39 -27.65 -1.50
N HIS A 1014 -19.54 -26.40 -1.06
CA HIS A 1014 -18.95 -25.92 0.18
C HIS A 1014 -20.00 -25.24 1.08
N PRO A 1015 -20.24 -25.75 2.31
CA PRO A 1015 -21.21 -25.17 3.26
C PRO A 1015 -20.71 -23.88 3.97
N ALA A 1016 -19.66 -23.23 3.46
CA ALA A 1016 -19.16 -21.97 4.01
C ALA A 1016 -20.13 -20.81 3.74
N LEU A 1017 -19.88 -19.62 4.32
CA LEU A 1017 -20.59 -18.39 3.97
C LEU A 1017 -20.57 -18.28 2.44
N PRO A 1018 -21.75 -18.29 1.81
CA PRO A 1018 -21.84 -18.13 0.38
C PRO A 1018 -21.08 -16.87 -0.03
N SER A 1019 -20.48 -16.93 -1.21
CA SER A 1019 -19.93 -15.74 -1.88
C SER A 1019 -20.88 -14.55 -1.71
N ILE A 1020 -20.33 -13.32 -1.58
CA ILE A 1020 -21.19 -12.13 -1.44
C ILE A 1020 -22.15 -12.14 -2.61
N ARG A 1021 -23.43 -12.37 -2.28
CA ARG A 1021 -24.48 -12.60 -3.24
C ARG A 1021 -24.53 -11.42 -4.19
#